data_AF-A0A8U0R4T2-F1
#
_entry.id   AF-A0A8U0R4T2-F1
#
_cell.length_a   1.000
_cell.length_b   1.000
_cell.length_c   1.000
_cell.angle_alpha   90.00
_cell.angle_beta   90.00
_cell.angle_gamma   90.00
#
_symmetry.space_group_name_H-M   'P 1'
#
loop_
_entity.id
_entity.type
_entity.pdbx_description
1 polymer ?
#
loop_
_entity_poly.entity_id
_entity_poly.type
_entity_poly.pdbx_seq_one_letter_code
_entity_poly.pdbx_strand_id
1 'polypeptide(L)'
;MEDSGQQGVTLPHTEGERTAHTQRSKSVGGVREKLQSELRGRYVSLCDGTPAGQEVWSHCLTHSYVELLITEGNVQWHNDRHAATRPVRPPSDMPTANEEVTIKLDDIFKPPLSPDRPQVKTVLTKGPAGSGKTASVQKFVLNWAEDRANQEVDFLFVFPFSELNWLIDRSFSLSGLISHFHLSMTSESENPGLDLSRSKVVFILDGLDQFNLPLDFESISVESDINKEMPLPILLANLIWCQLLLPFAYVWVITRPAAASFIPIDFLPQQQCLTEIRGFDDTQKREFFRKRFGNQILVHKAIALVMKAIALESSRNLCVLCQTPLCCEMLATILENTEAGECVEIDTLTQLYTHFLLVRIGLKNDRNGEHSESIREVIRKLGKLAFLQQERGSLIFSESDVKECGINVSKSSTFHRLCRPLIAGCEMYLEEMYRFAYTGIQDYLAALHVFLTYTNKRRNLVLQPTTLFDRLKGTFRRATLLNLHRCTVDRVLRNTHGTYDLFLCFLLGLSTTPNQTLLDLACLGKGLKVTGSKGITEITAEYIKQAIKAEPYPQTTLALFRGLRELGDASLGREVRRYLASESRWGFLLEPDQCWELADMLWAGGEMEREVFREMERLSWMRRMSMWGFWRMQTVLGDRHWQVY
;
A
#
# COMPACT_ATOMS: atom_id res chain seq x y z
N MET A 1 7.57 83.59 -13.74
CA MET A 1 7.28 83.22 -15.14
C MET A 1 7.32 81.71 -15.20
N GLU A 2 6.19 81.14 -15.62
CA GLU A 2 5.92 79.76 -16.02
C GLU A 2 6.06 78.64 -14.98
N ASP A 3 4.90 78.32 -14.41
CA ASP A 3 4.55 77.07 -13.74
C ASP A 3 3.89 76.16 -14.81
N SER A 4 4.51 75.02 -15.14
CA SER A 4 4.04 74.10 -16.18
C SER A 4 3.45 72.83 -15.57
N GLY A 5 2.12 72.72 -15.63
CA GLY A 5 1.37 71.54 -15.20
C GLY A 5 1.63 70.30 -16.04
N GLN A 6 1.89 69.18 -15.37
CA GLN A 6 1.87 67.84 -15.97
C GLN A 6 0.43 67.33 -16.01
N GLN A 7 -0.13 67.20 -17.21
CA GLN A 7 -1.32 66.40 -17.46
C GLN A 7 -0.96 64.91 -17.44
N GLY A 8 -1.62 64.17 -16.55
CA GLY A 8 -1.56 62.71 -16.50
C GLY A 8 -2.22 62.08 -17.72
N VAL A 9 -1.52 61.12 -18.33
CA VAL A 9 -2.10 60.19 -19.32
C VAL A 9 -2.54 58.95 -18.55
N THR A 10 -3.81 58.92 -18.15
CA THR A 10 -4.46 57.71 -17.65
C THR A 10 -4.91 56.88 -18.86
N LEU A 11 -4.23 55.76 -19.10
CA LEU A 11 -4.71 54.73 -20.03
C LEU A 11 -6.01 54.12 -19.47
N PRO A 12 -7.07 53.93 -20.28
CA PRO A 12 -8.29 53.30 -19.82
C PRO A 12 -8.07 51.79 -19.69
N HIS A 13 -7.89 51.30 -18.45
CA HIS A 13 -8.12 49.89 -18.15
C HIS A 13 -9.62 49.62 -18.32
N THR A 14 -9.95 48.95 -19.41
CA THR A 14 -11.31 48.63 -19.85
C THR A 14 -12.09 47.87 -18.78
N GLU A 15 -13.29 48.34 -18.45
CA GLU A 15 -14.28 47.67 -17.58
C GLU A 15 -14.60 46.22 -18.02
N GLY A 16 -14.32 45.88 -19.29
CA GLY A 16 -14.37 44.52 -19.84
C GLY A 16 -13.42 43.52 -19.19
N GLU A 17 -12.22 43.93 -18.75
CA GLU A 17 -11.27 43.02 -18.08
C GLU A 17 -11.69 42.72 -16.63
N ARG A 18 -12.23 43.72 -15.92
CA ARG A 18 -12.73 43.55 -14.55
C ARG A 18 -14.00 42.70 -14.51
N THR A 19 -14.90 42.88 -15.46
CA THR A 19 -16.13 42.08 -15.59
C THR A 19 -15.82 40.64 -16.00
N ALA A 20 -14.92 40.42 -16.97
CA ALA A 20 -14.45 39.08 -17.34
C ALA A 20 -13.74 38.36 -16.18
N HIS A 21 -12.91 39.07 -15.40
CA HIS A 21 -12.23 38.49 -14.23
C HIS A 21 -13.22 38.12 -13.10
N THR A 22 -14.23 38.96 -12.86
CA THR A 22 -15.27 38.71 -11.84
C THR A 22 -16.24 37.58 -12.25
N GLN A 23 -16.55 37.48 -13.54
CA GLN A 23 -17.41 36.41 -14.06
C GLN A 23 -16.68 35.06 -14.09
N ARG A 24 -15.36 35.08 -14.36
CA ARG A 24 -14.47 33.92 -14.29
C ARG A 24 -14.24 33.42 -12.86
N SER A 25 -14.06 34.30 -11.88
CA SER A 25 -13.90 33.86 -10.48
C SER A 25 -15.18 33.20 -9.95
N LYS A 26 -16.35 33.69 -10.37
CA LYS A 26 -17.65 33.07 -10.06
C LYS A 26 -17.84 31.71 -10.74
N SER A 27 -17.42 31.54 -12.00
CA SER A 27 -17.54 30.25 -12.71
C SER A 27 -16.58 29.19 -12.18
N VAL A 28 -15.33 29.57 -11.86
CA VAL A 28 -14.35 28.68 -11.23
C VAL A 28 -14.80 28.26 -9.83
N GLY A 29 -15.32 29.20 -9.04
CA GLY A 29 -15.87 28.91 -7.71
C GLY A 29 -17.02 27.89 -7.73
N GLY A 30 -17.99 28.06 -8.63
CA GLY A 30 -19.13 27.13 -8.74
C GLY A 30 -18.75 25.71 -9.17
N VAL A 31 -17.78 25.56 -10.08
CA VAL A 31 -17.28 24.23 -10.48
C VAL A 31 -16.43 23.59 -9.39
N ARG A 32 -15.61 24.41 -8.69
CA ARG A 32 -14.82 23.96 -7.55
C ARG A 32 -15.71 23.42 -6.42
N GLU A 33 -16.78 24.12 -6.06
CA GLU A 33 -17.71 23.67 -5.02
C GLU A 33 -18.39 22.33 -5.38
N LYS A 34 -18.77 22.13 -6.65
CA LYS A 34 -19.30 20.86 -7.14
C LYS A 34 -18.28 19.73 -6.97
N LEU A 35 -17.04 19.95 -7.40
CA LEU A 35 -15.95 18.99 -7.27
C LEU A 35 -15.62 18.69 -5.79
N GLN A 36 -15.61 19.70 -4.93
CA GLN A 36 -15.43 19.51 -3.48
C GLN A 36 -16.57 18.68 -2.88
N SER A 37 -17.82 18.91 -3.27
CA SER A 37 -18.97 18.12 -2.83
C SER A 37 -18.87 16.65 -3.28
N GLU A 38 -18.51 16.44 -4.56
CA GLU A 38 -18.29 15.10 -5.12
C GLU A 38 -17.20 14.34 -4.35
N LEU A 39 -16.02 14.95 -4.19
CA LEU A 39 -14.91 14.32 -3.47
C LEU A 39 -15.21 14.12 -1.99
N ARG A 40 -15.93 15.06 -1.35
CA ARG A 40 -16.40 14.87 0.04
C ARG A 40 -17.33 13.66 0.12
N GLY A 41 -18.31 13.55 -0.76
CA GLY A 41 -19.20 12.38 -0.83
C GLY A 41 -18.43 11.07 -1.06
N ARG A 42 -17.47 11.08 -2.01
CA ARG A 42 -16.66 9.92 -2.35
C ARG A 42 -15.77 9.47 -1.20
N TYR A 43 -15.09 10.38 -0.51
CA TYR A 43 -14.11 10.01 0.51
C TYR A 43 -14.69 9.90 1.92
N VAL A 44 -15.79 10.57 2.25
CA VAL A 44 -16.52 10.35 3.52
C VAL A 44 -17.26 9.01 3.50
N SER A 45 -17.91 8.62 2.39
CA SER A 45 -18.57 7.31 2.29
C SER A 45 -17.60 6.12 2.31
N LEU A 46 -16.35 6.31 1.86
CA LEU A 46 -15.26 5.33 2.07
C LEU A 46 -14.90 5.14 3.55
N CYS A 47 -15.17 6.15 4.39
CA CYS A 47 -15.03 6.09 5.85
C CYS A 47 -16.23 5.39 6.51
N ASP A 48 -17.45 5.69 6.03
CA ASP A 48 -18.72 5.39 6.72
C ASP A 48 -19.45 4.15 6.19
N GLY A 49 -18.80 3.32 5.36
CA GLY A 49 -19.42 2.19 4.65
C GLY A 49 -20.26 1.24 5.52
N THR A 50 -21.55 1.53 5.65
CA THR A 50 -22.60 0.62 6.09
C THR A 50 -23.87 0.91 5.26
N PRO A 51 -24.38 -0.05 4.48
CA PRO A 51 -25.78 -0.06 4.09
C PRO A 51 -26.65 -0.23 5.34
N ALA A 52 -27.83 0.39 5.32
CA ALA A 52 -28.79 0.51 6.41
C ALA A 52 -28.87 -0.69 7.37
N GLY A 53 -28.73 -0.42 8.68
CA GLY A 53 -29.10 -1.35 9.75
C GLY A 53 -27.96 -2.00 10.52
N GLN A 54 -26.98 -1.24 11.02
CA GLN A 54 -26.24 -1.56 12.26
C GLN A 54 -25.40 -0.35 12.72
N GLU A 55 -25.75 0.20 13.89
CA GLU A 55 -25.27 1.45 14.51
C GLU A 55 -23.81 1.48 15.00
N VAL A 56 -22.87 0.66 14.49
CA VAL A 56 -21.60 0.42 15.22
C VAL A 56 -20.34 1.04 14.60
N TRP A 57 -20.38 1.75 13.47
CA TRP A 57 -19.14 2.26 12.83
C TRP A 57 -19.17 3.74 12.37
N SER A 58 -19.68 4.64 13.21
CA SER A 58 -19.54 6.10 13.00
C SER A 58 -18.16 6.65 13.44
N HIS A 59 -17.06 5.97 13.12
CA HIS A 59 -15.70 6.43 13.45
C HIS A 59 -14.93 6.79 12.18
N CYS A 60 -15.28 7.96 11.68
CA CYS A 60 -14.71 8.64 10.52
C CYS A 60 -13.16 8.64 10.56
N LEU A 61 -12.49 8.42 9.43
CA LEU A 61 -11.04 8.60 9.27
C LEU A 61 -10.58 9.94 9.85
N THR A 62 -11.42 10.98 9.85
CA THR A 62 -11.09 12.28 10.44
C THR A 62 -10.79 12.26 11.94
N HIS A 63 -11.39 11.35 12.72
CA HIS A 63 -11.23 11.30 14.18
C HIS A 63 -10.12 10.33 14.64
N SER A 64 -9.90 9.24 13.89
CA SER A 64 -8.88 8.23 14.21
C SER A 64 -7.57 8.41 13.44
N TYR A 65 -7.51 9.32 12.46
CA TYR A 65 -6.28 9.60 11.71
C TYR A 65 -5.18 10.11 12.64
N VAL A 66 -4.05 9.43 12.54
CA VAL A 66 -2.78 9.85 13.12
C VAL A 66 -1.94 10.37 11.96
N GLU A 67 -1.39 11.56 12.13
CA GLU A 67 -0.53 12.16 11.12
C GLU A 67 0.71 11.28 10.94
N LEU A 68 0.83 10.71 9.74
CA LEU A 68 1.97 9.87 9.38
C LEU A 68 3.18 10.75 9.11
N LEU A 69 4.34 10.28 9.54
CA LEU A 69 5.59 10.99 9.29
C LEU A 69 5.94 10.84 7.80
N ILE A 70 5.93 11.95 7.07
CA ILE A 70 6.42 12.04 5.70
C ILE A 70 7.78 12.71 5.76
N THR A 71 8.79 12.08 5.16
CA THR A 71 10.16 12.59 5.15
C THR A 71 10.66 12.74 3.72
N GLU A 72 11.51 13.72 3.44
CA GLU A 72 12.11 13.94 2.11
C GLU A 72 13.11 12.83 1.74
N GLY A 73 12.82 12.16 0.62
CA GLY A 73 13.62 11.16 -0.08
C GLY A 73 15.01 11.65 -0.46
N ASN A 74 16.05 10.85 -0.20
CA ASN A 74 17.37 11.16 -0.74
C ASN A 74 17.47 10.69 -2.20
N VAL A 75 17.54 11.67 -3.13
CA VAL A 75 17.57 11.48 -4.58
C VAL A 75 18.84 10.73 -5.05
N GLN A 76 19.95 10.84 -4.30
CA GLN A 76 21.24 10.28 -4.69
C GLN A 76 21.28 8.74 -4.77
N TRP A 77 20.41 8.03 -4.05
CA TRP A 77 20.43 6.56 -4.03
C TRP A 77 19.70 5.91 -5.21
N HIS A 78 18.82 6.65 -5.87
CA HIS A 78 17.97 6.12 -6.94
C HIS A 78 18.61 6.14 -8.34
N ASN A 79 19.66 6.93 -8.54
CA ASN A 79 20.34 7.09 -9.85
C ASN A 79 21.23 5.91 -10.25
N ASP A 80 21.33 4.88 -9.41
CA ASP A 80 22.38 3.88 -9.49
C ASP A 80 21.83 2.54 -10.04
N ARG A 81 21.19 2.56 -11.21
CA ARG A 81 20.99 1.34 -12.04
C ARG A 81 22.33 0.66 -12.42
N HIS A 82 23.47 1.31 -12.15
CA HIS A 82 24.84 0.82 -12.35
C HIS A 82 25.69 0.72 -11.05
N ALA A 83 25.10 0.82 -9.85
CA ALA A 83 25.83 0.73 -8.56
C ALA A 83 26.60 -0.57 -8.34
N ALA A 84 26.31 -1.63 -9.09
CA ALA A 84 27.07 -2.89 -9.03
C ALA A 84 28.57 -2.74 -9.34
N THR A 85 29.01 -1.58 -9.82
CA THR A 85 30.41 -1.32 -10.22
C THR A 85 31.13 -0.25 -9.40
N ARG A 86 30.50 0.39 -8.40
CA ARG A 86 31.17 1.41 -7.57
C ARG A 86 31.51 0.87 -6.17
N PRO A 87 32.74 1.08 -5.67
CA PRO A 87 33.09 0.72 -4.30
C PRO A 87 32.27 1.54 -3.29
N VAL A 88 31.85 0.87 -2.22
CA VAL A 88 31.12 1.44 -1.08
C VAL A 88 31.98 2.54 -0.43
N ARG A 89 31.43 3.74 -0.23
CA ARG A 89 32.12 4.83 0.47
C ARG A 89 32.17 4.57 1.99
N PRO A 90 33.29 4.83 2.66
CA PRO A 90 33.39 4.69 4.11
C PRO A 90 32.50 5.73 4.84
N PRO A 91 32.02 5.43 6.07
CA PRO A 91 31.17 6.33 6.85
C PRO A 91 31.76 7.71 7.12
N SER A 92 33.09 7.85 7.05
CA SER A 92 33.84 9.11 7.20
C SER A 92 33.63 10.08 6.04
N ASP A 93 33.30 9.59 4.86
CA ASP A 93 33.12 10.38 3.63
C ASP A 93 31.66 10.77 3.41
N MET A 94 30.79 10.47 4.37
CA MET A 94 29.37 10.82 4.31
C MET A 94 29.18 12.30 4.61
N PRO A 95 28.33 13.01 3.83
CA PRO A 95 28.02 14.40 4.12
C PRO A 95 27.53 14.55 5.57
N THR A 96 28.15 15.46 6.32
CA THR A 96 27.65 15.89 7.63
C THR A 96 26.24 16.47 7.48
N ALA A 97 25.35 16.03 8.37
CA ALA A 97 23.90 16.15 8.30
C ALA A 97 23.37 17.57 8.06
N ASN A 98 22.48 17.72 7.07
CA ASN A 98 21.38 18.69 7.19
C ASN A 98 20.32 18.12 8.13
N GLU A 99 19.69 18.98 8.94
CA GLU A 99 18.50 18.63 9.71
C GLU A 99 17.41 18.13 8.76
N GLU A 100 16.77 17.02 9.13
CA GLU A 100 15.76 16.42 8.28
C GLU A 100 14.50 17.26 8.21
N VAL A 101 13.99 17.41 7.00
CA VAL A 101 12.72 18.07 6.76
C VAL A 101 11.61 17.04 6.90
N THR A 102 10.98 17.01 8.08
CA THR A 102 9.66 16.38 8.24
C THR A 102 8.64 17.24 7.49
N ILE A 103 7.92 16.63 6.56
CA ILE A 103 6.93 17.29 5.73
C ILE A 103 5.55 16.95 6.31
N LYS A 104 4.77 17.98 6.66
CA LYS A 104 3.36 17.76 6.99
C LYS A 104 2.60 17.41 5.72
N LEU A 105 1.54 16.61 5.85
CA LEU A 105 0.75 16.17 4.71
C LEU A 105 0.23 17.36 3.87
N ASP A 106 -0.23 18.42 4.53
CA ASP A 106 -0.76 19.62 3.88
C ASP A 106 0.34 20.54 3.31
N ASP A 107 1.61 20.22 3.55
CA ASP A 107 2.76 21.00 3.07
C ASP A 107 3.54 20.26 1.96
N ILE A 108 2.99 19.17 1.41
CA ILE A 108 3.71 18.25 0.51
C ILE A 108 4.25 18.89 -0.79
N PHE A 109 3.59 19.95 -1.27
CA PHE A 109 4.00 20.71 -2.45
C PHE A 109 4.67 22.05 -2.12
N LYS A 110 4.82 22.38 -0.83
CA LYS A 110 5.49 23.62 -0.41
C LYS A 110 7.00 23.41 -0.47
N PRO A 111 7.76 24.39 -0.96
CA PRO A 111 9.22 24.26 -1.01
C PRO A 111 9.78 24.09 0.41
N PRO A 112 10.80 23.25 0.61
CA PRO A 112 11.58 23.29 1.86
C PRO A 112 12.16 24.70 2.01
N LEU A 113 12.37 25.14 3.26
CA LEU A 113 12.77 26.51 3.67
C LEU A 113 14.05 27.08 2.99
N SER A 114 14.69 26.34 2.08
CA SER A 114 15.88 26.75 1.34
C SER A 114 15.50 27.65 0.13
N PRO A 115 15.91 28.92 0.12
CA PRO A 115 15.55 29.89 -0.93
C PRO A 115 16.15 29.58 -2.33
N ASP A 116 17.09 28.63 -2.42
CA ASP A 116 17.81 28.30 -3.66
C ASP A 116 17.23 27.10 -4.45
N ARG A 117 16.17 26.43 -3.96
CA ARG A 117 15.56 25.29 -4.68
C ARG A 117 14.35 25.72 -5.52
N PRO A 118 14.23 25.28 -6.78
CA PRO A 118 13.06 25.55 -7.60
C PRO A 118 11.80 24.85 -7.04
N GLN A 119 10.63 25.36 -7.42
CA GLN A 119 9.35 24.85 -6.94
C GLN A 119 9.16 23.37 -7.29
N VAL A 120 8.80 22.57 -6.27
CA VAL A 120 8.45 21.16 -6.44
C VAL A 120 7.08 21.07 -7.13
N LYS A 121 7.06 20.42 -8.31
CA LYS A 121 5.83 20.18 -9.07
C LYS A 121 5.42 18.72 -9.08
N THR A 122 6.36 17.79 -8.96
CA THR A 122 6.05 16.36 -8.91
C THR A 122 6.57 15.77 -7.62
N VAL A 123 5.70 15.10 -6.87
CA VAL A 123 6.04 14.38 -5.64
C VAL A 123 5.87 12.90 -5.89
N LEU A 124 6.91 12.12 -5.64
CA LEU A 124 6.84 10.66 -5.63
C LEU A 124 6.90 10.18 -4.18
N THR A 125 5.83 9.60 -3.64
CA THR A 125 5.82 9.03 -2.30
C THR A 125 5.89 7.51 -2.36
N LYS A 126 6.96 6.93 -1.79
CA LYS A 126 7.09 5.47 -1.63
C LYS A 126 6.78 5.04 -0.19
N GLY A 127 6.30 3.82 -0.01
CA GLY A 127 6.14 3.25 1.33
C GLY A 127 5.67 1.79 1.33
N PRO A 128 5.96 1.01 2.39
CA PRO A 128 5.58 -0.41 2.47
C PRO A 128 4.06 -0.66 2.35
N ALA A 129 3.67 -1.89 2.05
CA ALA A 129 2.25 -2.25 2.00
C ALA A 129 1.55 -2.01 3.36
N GLY A 130 0.36 -1.43 3.35
CA GLY A 130 -0.39 -1.12 4.58
C GLY A 130 0.13 0.09 5.39
N SER A 131 1.16 0.80 4.92
CA SER A 131 1.76 1.94 5.63
C SER A 131 0.86 3.19 5.75
N GLY A 132 -0.33 3.19 5.15
CA GLY A 132 -1.28 4.31 5.20
C GLY A 132 -1.22 5.28 4.02
N LYS A 133 -0.45 4.97 2.97
CA LYS A 133 -0.36 5.75 1.71
C LYS A 133 -1.71 6.27 1.18
N THR A 134 -2.65 5.36 0.86
CA THR A 134 -3.98 5.74 0.39
C THR A 134 -4.76 6.53 1.45
N ALA A 135 -4.60 6.23 2.75
CA ALA A 135 -5.25 7.01 3.80
C ALA A 135 -4.73 8.46 3.86
N SER A 136 -3.45 8.70 3.54
CA SER A 136 -2.90 10.05 3.39
C SER A 136 -3.50 10.79 2.20
N VAL A 137 -3.73 10.13 1.06
CA VAL A 137 -4.47 10.72 -0.08
C VAL A 137 -5.87 11.12 0.34
N GLN A 138 -6.60 10.18 0.95
CA GLN A 138 -7.97 10.41 1.40
C GLN A 138 -8.02 11.60 2.36
N LYS A 139 -7.07 11.69 3.29
CA LYS A 139 -6.98 12.81 4.23
C LYS A 139 -6.67 14.14 3.55
N PHE A 140 -5.72 14.16 2.60
CA PHE A 140 -5.38 15.35 1.83
C PHE A 140 -6.57 15.86 1.02
N VAL A 141 -7.27 14.94 0.33
CA VAL A 141 -8.48 15.26 -0.45
C VAL A 141 -9.60 15.78 0.45
N LEU A 142 -9.86 15.13 1.58
CA LEU A 142 -10.88 15.60 2.54
C LEU A 142 -10.54 16.97 3.12
N ASN A 143 -9.28 17.22 3.46
CA ASN A 143 -8.84 18.53 3.96
C ASN A 143 -9.07 19.64 2.91
N TRP A 144 -8.85 19.37 1.61
CA TRP A 144 -9.14 20.30 0.53
C TRP A 144 -10.65 20.47 0.28
N ALA A 145 -11.40 19.36 0.29
CA ALA A 145 -12.83 19.33 0.03
C ALA A 145 -13.68 19.95 1.15
N GLU A 146 -13.17 20.01 2.38
CA GLU A 146 -13.81 20.61 3.56
C GLU A 146 -13.24 22.00 3.91
N ASP A 147 -12.49 22.60 3.00
CA ASP A 147 -11.87 23.92 3.17
C ASP A 147 -10.95 24.06 4.38
N ARG A 148 -10.35 22.95 4.84
CA ARG A 148 -9.41 22.94 5.99
C ARG A 148 -7.98 23.29 5.61
N ALA A 149 -7.53 22.90 4.41
CA ALA A 149 -6.17 23.13 3.92
C ALA A 149 -6.12 23.24 2.38
N ASN A 150 -4.96 23.65 1.84
CA ASN A 150 -4.62 23.69 0.40
C ASN A 150 -5.57 24.53 -0.47
N GLN A 151 -6.12 25.61 0.08
CA GLN A 151 -7.14 26.45 -0.59
C GLN A 151 -6.61 27.26 -1.77
N GLU A 152 -5.29 27.31 -1.92
CA GLU A 152 -4.59 27.84 -3.09
C GLU A 152 -4.67 26.92 -4.33
N VAL A 153 -5.14 25.68 -4.16
CA VAL A 153 -5.38 24.73 -5.27
C VAL A 153 -6.81 24.93 -5.78
N ASP A 154 -6.93 25.26 -7.07
CA ASP A 154 -8.22 25.50 -7.72
C ASP A 154 -8.99 24.19 -7.96
N PHE A 155 -8.28 23.15 -8.44
CA PHE A 155 -8.87 21.85 -8.78
C PHE A 155 -7.97 20.70 -8.33
N LEU A 156 -8.60 19.65 -7.82
CA LEU A 156 -7.94 18.44 -7.36
C LEU A 156 -8.57 17.22 -8.04
N PHE A 157 -7.77 16.44 -8.76
CA PHE A 157 -8.21 15.25 -9.46
C PHE A 157 -7.45 14.03 -8.95
N VAL A 158 -8.17 12.97 -8.59
CA VAL A 158 -7.58 11.70 -8.14
C VAL A 158 -7.82 10.61 -9.18
N PHE A 159 -6.77 9.88 -9.54
CA PHE A 159 -6.82 8.74 -10.45
C PHE A 159 -6.19 7.50 -9.78
N PRO A 160 -7.03 6.57 -9.27
CA PRO A 160 -6.53 5.31 -8.73
C PRO A 160 -6.06 4.38 -9.86
N PHE A 161 -4.80 3.95 -9.83
CA PHE A 161 -4.25 3.04 -10.85
C PHE A 161 -4.98 1.70 -10.92
N SER A 162 -5.54 1.22 -9.80
CA SER A 162 -6.38 0.03 -9.79
C SER A 162 -7.61 0.16 -10.68
N GLU A 163 -8.25 1.34 -10.70
CA GLU A 163 -9.42 1.64 -11.54
C GLU A 163 -9.00 1.86 -13.00
N LEU A 164 -7.85 2.51 -13.22
CA LEU A 164 -7.28 2.76 -14.55
C LEU A 164 -7.00 1.48 -15.36
N ASN A 165 -6.79 0.34 -14.71
CA ASN A 165 -6.58 -0.94 -15.41
C ASN A 165 -7.74 -1.34 -16.33
N TRP A 166 -8.96 -0.89 -16.05
CA TRP A 166 -10.13 -1.17 -16.90
C TRP A 166 -10.18 -0.33 -18.18
N LEU A 167 -9.34 0.70 -18.23
CA LEU A 167 -9.30 1.69 -19.30
C LEU A 167 -8.08 1.51 -20.21
N ILE A 168 -7.27 0.46 -19.97
CA ILE A 168 -5.99 0.20 -20.64
C ILE A 168 -6.13 0.12 -22.17
N ASP A 169 -7.16 -0.55 -22.67
CA ASP A 169 -7.35 -0.78 -24.12
C ASP A 169 -7.96 0.44 -24.85
N ARG A 170 -8.18 1.55 -24.14
CA ARG A 170 -8.80 2.76 -24.67
C ARG A 170 -7.79 3.90 -24.74
N SER A 171 -8.03 4.81 -25.67
CA SER A 171 -7.33 6.09 -25.74
C SER A 171 -8.18 7.16 -25.08
N PHE A 172 -7.52 8.08 -24.39
CA PHE A 172 -8.17 9.20 -23.71
C PHE A 172 -7.36 10.47 -23.98
N SER A 173 -8.07 11.59 -24.05
CA SER A 173 -7.47 12.90 -23.79
C SER A 173 -7.40 13.15 -22.28
N LEU A 174 -6.60 14.12 -21.83
CA LEU A 174 -6.58 14.48 -20.40
C LEU A 174 -7.95 15.00 -19.95
N SER A 175 -8.60 15.82 -20.78
CA SER A 175 -9.97 16.30 -20.53
C SER A 175 -10.97 15.14 -20.45
N GLY A 176 -10.89 14.19 -21.37
CA GLY A 176 -11.73 12.98 -21.37
C GLY A 176 -11.50 12.10 -20.14
N LEU A 177 -10.26 11.95 -19.68
CA LEU A 177 -9.93 11.21 -18.47
C LEU A 177 -10.45 11.89 -17.20
N ILE A 178 -10.32 13.23 -17.10
CA ILE A 178 -10.89 14.01 -15.99
C ILE A 178 -12.40 13.84 -15.94
N SER A 179 -13.07 14.05 -17.08
CA SER A 179 -14.51 13.88 -17.24
C SER A 179 -14.98 12.45 -16.90
N HIS A 180 -14.14 11.45 -17.15
CA HIS A 180 -14.44 10.06 -16.80
C HIS A 180 -14.48 9.81 -15.28
N PHE A 181 -13.54 10.38 -14.52
CA PHE A 181 -13.42 10.14 -13.07
C PHE A 181 -14.15 11.16 -12.20
N HIS A 182 -14.46 12.34 -12.74
CA HIS A 182 -15.06 13.47 -12.04
C HIS A 182 -16.21 14.04 -12.86
N LEU A 183 -17.40 13.45 -12.72
CA LEU A 183 -18.59 13.84 -13.51
C LEU A 183 -19.02 15.28 -13.30
N SER A 184 -18.61 15.91 -12.18
CA SER A 184 -18.78 17.36 -11.99
C SER A 184 -18.15 18.19 -13.13
N MET A 185 -17.28 17.60 -13.95
CA MET A 185 -16.61 18.20 -15.09
C MET A 185 -17.30 17.96 -16.45
N THR A 186 -18.23 17.00 -16.56
CA THR A 186 -18.80 16.54 -17.85
C THR A 186 -19.82 17.47 -18.53
N SER A 187 -20.24 18.59 -17.93
CA SER A 187 -21.23 19.49 -18.52
C SER A 187 -20.59 20.53 -19.45
N GLU A 188 -20.06 20.07 -20.60
CA GLU A 188 -19.50 20.94 -21.64
C GLU A 188 -20.52 21.92 -22.24
N SER A 189 -21.83 21.64 -22.14
CA SER A 189 -22.88 22.56 -22.60
C SER A 189 -23.14 23.75 -21.67
N GLU A 190 -22.64 23.73 -20.43
CA GLU A 190 -22.81 24.83 -19.45
C GLU A 190 -21.48 25.52 -19.06
N ASN A 191 -20.31 24.94 -19.36
CA ASN A 191 -19.01 25.45 -18.89
C ASN A 191 -17.97 25.76 -20.00
N PRO A 192 -18.27 26.63 -20.99
CA PRO A 192 -17.31 27.02 -22.03
C PRO A 192 -16.17 27.96 -21.56
N GLY A 193 -15.84 27.99 -20.26
CA GLY A 193 -14.93 28.98 -19.66
C GLY A 193 -13.86 28.45 -18.72
N LEU A 194 -13.73 27.12 -18.54
CA LEU A 194 -12.75 26.55 -17.61
C LEU A 194 -11.40 26.33 -18.30
N ASP A 195 -10.56 27.36 -18.27
CA ASP A 195 -9.19 27.28 -18.76
C ASP A 195 -8.26 26.67 -17.69
N LEU A 196 -8.15 25.34 -17.69
CA LEU A 196 -7.27 24.57 -16.79
C LEU A 196 -5.80 25.01 -16.91
N SER A 197 -5.37 25.54 -18.07
CA SER A 197 -3.99 25.97 -18.31
C SER A 197 -3.54 27.14 -17.43
N ARG A 198 -4.49 27.88 -16.83
CA ARG A 198 -4.26 29.02 -15.93
C ARG A 198 -4.71 28.75 -14.49
N SER A 199 -5.13 27.53 -14.19
CA SER A 199 -5.56 27.12 -12.85
C SER A 199 -4.48 26.30 -12.16
N LYS A 200 -4.34 26.44 -10.84
CA LYS A 200 -3.47 25.59 -10.05
C LYS A 200 -4.17 24.25 -9.82
N VAL A 201 -3.72 23.21 -10.52
CA VAL A 201 -4.34 21.88 -10.52
C VAL A 201 -3.43 20.88 -9.82
N VAL A 202 -4.00 20.01 -8.99
CA VAL A 202 -3.29 18.88 -8.38
C VAL A 202 -3.85 17.57 -8.94
N PHE A 203 -2.98 16.74 -9.50
CA PHE A 203 -3.28 15.37 -9.89
C PHE A 203 -2.68 14.39 -8.90
N ILE A 204 -3.49 13.50 -8.35
CA ILE A 204 -3.04 12.44 -7.43
C ILE A 204 -3.19 11.10 -8.13
N LEU A 205 -2.07 10.40 -8.33
CA LEU A 205 -1.99 9.08 -8.93
C LEU A 205 -1.71 8.05 -7.82
N ASP A 206 -2.76 7.35 -7.36
CA ASP A 206 -2.67 6.44 -6.22
C ASP A 206 -2.47 4.98 -6.66
N GLY A 207 -1.37 4.37 -6.21
CA GLY A 207 -1.12 2.94 -6.30
C GLY A 207 -0.47 2.49 -7.60
N LEU A 208 0.60 3.14 -8.08
CA LEU A 208 1.30 2.75 -9.32
C LEU A 208 1.73 1.27 -9.33
N ASP A 209 2.01 0.68 -8.16
CA ASP A 209 2.28 -0.76 -8.00
C ASP A 209 1.14 -1.69 -8.44
N GLN A 210 -0.05 -1.14 -8.66
CA GLN A 210 -1.26 -1.86 -9.05
C GLN A 210 -1.57 -1.71 -10.54
N PHE A 211 -0.79 -0.95 -11.31
CA PHE A 211 -1.01 -0.78 -12.74
C PHE A 211 -0.40 -1.93 -13.53
N ASN A 212 -1.16 -2.49 -14.47
CA ASN A 212 -0.79 -3.73 -15.15
C ASN A 212 0.18 -3.54 -16.32
N LEU A 213 0.36 -2.30 -16.80
CA LEU A 213 1.27 -1.99 -17.89
C LEU A 213 2.46 -1.16 -17.41
N PRO A 214 3.67 -1.38 -17.96
CA PRO A 214 4.78 -0.49 -17.72
C PRO A 214 4.46 0.89 -18.32
N LEU A 215 4.78 1.95 -17.58
CA LEU A 215 4.80 3.29 -18.12
C LEU A 215 6.09 3.44 -18.92
N ASP A 216 5.97 3.60 -20.23
CA ASP A 216 7.11 3.85 -21.10
C ASP A 216 7.44 5.33 -21.09
N PHE A 217 8.55 5.65 -20.42
CA PHE A 217 9.06 6.99 -20.30
C PHE A 217 10.09 7.35 -21.39
N GLU A 218 10.62 6.35 -22.11
CA GLU A 218 11.68 6.54 -23.11
C GLU A 218 11.10 6.91 -24.48
N SER A 219 9.89 6.45 -24.80
CA SER A 219 9.21 6.73 -26.09
C SER A 219 8.20 7.88 -26.04
N ILE A 220 8.20 8.70 -24.98
CA ILE A 220 7.22 9.78 -24.82
C ILE A 220 7.34 10.82 -25.96
N SER A 221 6.26 10.96 -26.74
CA SER A 221 6.01 12.16 -27.54
C SER A 221 5.41 13.24 -26.64
N VAL A 222 6.21 14.28 -26.35
CA VAL A 222 5.77 15.41 -25.51
C VAL A 222 4.55 16.09 -26.16
N GLU A 223 3.42 16.10 -25.44
CA GLU A 223 2.16 16.71 -25.91
C GLU A 223 1.72 17.86 -24.98
N SER A 224 1.09 18.89 -25.55
CA SER A 224 0.60 20.08 -24.84
C SER A 224 -0.92 20.28 -24.97
N ASP A 225 -1.56 19.63 -25.94
CA ASP A 225 -3.01 19.70 -26.09
C ASP A 225 -3.72 18.71 -25.15
N ILE A 226 -4.47 19.25 -24.18
CA ILE A 226 -5.24 18.46 -23.21
C ILE A 226 -6.39 17.66 -23.84
N ASN A 227 -6.80 18.00 -25.08
CA ASN A 227 -7.86 17.33 -25.83
C ASN A 227 -7.32 16.28 -26.80
N LYS A 228 -6.00 16.14 -26.92
CA LYS A 228 -5.39 15.12 -27.77
C LYS A 228 -5.57 13.73 -27.15
N GLU A 229 -6.21 12.83 -27.89
CA GLU A 229 -6.32 11.42 -27.47
C GLU A 229 -4.99 10.69 -27.61
N MET A 230 -4.64 9.95 -26.56
CA MET A 230 -3.44 9.11 -26.49
C MET A 230 -3.78 7.78 -25.77
N PRO A 231 -3.05 6.70 -26.04
CA PRO A 231 -3.11 5.50 -25.21
C PRO A 231 -2.88 5.81 -23.74
N LEU A 232 -3.65 5.19 -22.84
CA LEU A 232 -3.64 5.54 -21.42
C LEU A 232 -2.24 5.53 -20.76
N PRO A 233 -1.38 4.52 -20.98
CA PRO A 233 -0.02 4.53 -20.41
C PRO A 233 0.81 5.74 -20.88
N ILE A 234 0.65 6.16 -22.14
CA ILE A 234 1.35 7.32 -22.72
C ILE A 234 0.80 8.62 -22.13
N LEU A 235 -0.52 8.73 -21.93
CA LEU A 235 -1.15 9.87 -21.28
C LEU A 235 -0.67 10.03 -19.82
N LEU A 236 -0.62 8.93 -19.06
CA LEU A 236 -0.16 8.94 -17.67
C LEU A 236 1.34 9.24 -17.56
N ALA A 237 2.15 8.68 -18.45
CA ALA A 237 3.57 8.99 -18.54
C ALA A 237 3.77 10.48 -18.88
N ASN A 238 3.03 11.04 -19.84
CA ASN A 238 3.01 12.48 -20.12
C ASN A 238 2.54 13.30 -18.91
N LEU A 239 1.54 12.87 -18.15
CA LEU A 239 1.10 13.60 -16.97
C LEU A 239 2.19 13.65 -15.88
N ILE A 240 2.87 12.52 -15.64
CA ILE A 240 3.95 12.41 -14.64
C ILE A 240 5.21 13.17 -15.08
N TRP A 241 5.52 13.16 -16.38
CA TRP A 241 6.77 13.65 -16.93
C TRP A 241 6.66 15.05 -17.55
N CYS A 242 5.63 15.28 -18.36
CA CYS A 242 5.48 16.45 -19.24
C CYS A 242 4.54 17.48 -18.63
N GLN A 243 5.12 18.55 -18.07
CA GLN A 243 4.37 19.71 -17.57
C GLN A 243 3.77 20.61 -18.67
N LEU A 244 3.93 20.26 -19.96
CA LEU A 244 3.43 21.06 -21.07
C LEU A 244 1.91 20.96 -21.24
N LEU A 245 1.27 19.88 -20.78
CA LEU A 245 -0.18 19.77 -20.76
C LEU A 245 -0.80 20.88 -19.90
N LEU A 246 -0.20 21.17 -18.74
CA LEU A 246 -0.69 22.15 -17.77
C LEU A 246 0.48 22.79 -16.99
N PRO A 247 0.88 24.04 -17.28
CA PRO A 247 2.05 24.69 -16.68
C PRO A 247 1.98 24.83 -15.15
N PHE A 248 0.78 24.94 -14.58
CA PHE A 248 0.51 25.08 -13.14
C PHE A 248 0.01 23.78 -12.48
N ALA A 249 0.20 22.63 -13.15
CA ALA A 249 -0.13 21.34 -12.57
C ALA A 249 0.95 20.85 -11.59
N TYR A 250 0.46 20.22 -10.53
CA TYR A 250 1.23 19.50 -9.54
C TYR A 250 0.80 18.04 -9.59
N VAL A 251 1.75 17.12 -9.49
CA VAL A 251 1.48 15.68 -9.61
C VAL A 251 1.99 14.99 -8.35
N TRP A 252 1.16 14.20 -7.72
CA TRP A 252 1.53 13.36 -6.59
C TRP A 252 1.33 11.89 -6.95
N VAL A 253 2.44 11.16 -7.11
CA VAL A 253 2.44 9.72 -7.40
C VAL A 253 2.74 8.97 -6.13
N ILE A 254 1.94 7.95 -5.82
CA ILE A 254 2.09 7.17 -4.60
C ILE A 254 2.17 5.68 -4.94
N THR A 255 3.17 5.01 -4.38
CA THR A 255 3.48 3.64 -4.77
C THR A 255 4.27 2.85 -3.72
N ARG A 256 4.45 1.55 -3.93
CA ARG A 256 5.40 0.73 -3.16
C ARG A 256 6.84 0.94 -3.67
N PRO A 257 7.87 0.74 -2.83
CA PRO A 257 9.26 0.93 -3.22
C PRO A 257 9.67 0.21 -4.52
N ALA A 258 9.18 -1.02 -4.73
CA ALA A 258 9.47 -1.79 -5.94
C ALA A 258 9.03 -1.07 -7.23
N ALA A 259 7.81 -0.52 -7.24
CA ALA A 259 7.27 0.17 -8.42
C ALA A 259 7.74 1.63 -8.55
N ALA A 260 8.27 2.24 -7.47
CA ALA A 260 8.91 3.55 -7.55
C ALA A 260 10.13 3.55 -8.49
N SER A 261 10.84 2.41 -8.59
CA SER A 261 12.01 2.24 -9.45
C SER A 261 11.72 2.29 -10.96
N PHE A 262 10.44 2.22 -11.34
CA PHE A 262 10.01 2.33 -12.74
C PHE A 262 9.92 3.78 -13.23
N ILE A 263 9.91 4.77 -12.33
CA ILE A 263 9.88 6.19 -12.72
C ILE A 263 11.32 6.69 -12.80
N PRO A 264 11.81 7.11 -13.99
CA PRO A 264 13.15 7.68 -14.13
C PRO A 264 13.25 9.02 -13.39
N ILE A 265 14.18 9.11 -12.44
CA ILE A 265 14.43 10.32 -11.65
C ILE A 265 15.38 11.29 -12.38
N ASP A 266 16.17 10.77 -13.33
CA ASP A 266 17.19 11.53 -14.05
C ASP A 266 16.64 12.60 -15.01
N PHE A 267 15.34 12.58 -15.34
CA PHE A 267 14.83 13.40 -16.44
C PHE A 267 14.39 14.81 -16.04
N LEU A 268 14.10 15.10 -14.76
CA LEU A 268 13.85 16.47 -14.23
C LEU A 268 14.22 16.61 -12.73
N PRO A 269 15.48 16.39 -12.33
CA PRO A 269 15.90 16.31 -10.93
C PRO A 269 15.72 17.59 -10.09
N GLN A 270 15.33 18.72 -10.70
CA GLN A 270 15.17 19.99 -10.01
C GLN A 270 13.74 20.24 -9.48
N GLN A 271 12.71 19.68 -10.11
CA GLN A 271 11.30 19.95 -9.75
C GLN A 271 10.57 18.72 -9.16
N GLN A 272 11.33 17.67 -8.85
CA GLN A 272 10.84 16.45 -8.24
C GLN A 272 11.23 16.35 -6.77
N CYS A 273 10.29 15.92 -5.93
CA CYS A 273 10.53 15.59 -4.54
C CYS A 273 10.19 14.11 -4.34
N LEU A 274 11.19 13.33 -3.95
CA LEU A 274 10.93 11.98 -3.44
C LEU A 274 10.51 12.13 -1.97
N THR A 275 9.53 11.35 -1.52
CA THR A 275 9.11 11.31 -0.13
C THR A 275 8.84 9.87 0.30
N GLU A 276 8.84 9.61 1.60
CA GLU A 276 8.64 8.26 2.12
C GLU A 276 7.69 8.24 3.32
N ILE A 277 6.79 7.25 3.33
CA ILE A 277 5.89 6.93 4.44
C ILE A 277 6.26 5.56 4.98
N ARG A 278 6.74 5.50 6.23
CA ARG A 278 7.30 4.29 6.86
C ARG A 278 6.35 3.54 7.77
N GLY A 279 5.32 4.20 8.32
CA GLY A 279 4.32 3.59 9.22
C GLY A 279 4.15 4.39 10.52
N PHE A 280 3.93 3.69 11.63
CA PHE A 280 3.84 4.27 12.96
C PHE A 280 5.09 4.02 13.79
N ASP A 281 5.64 5.08 14.38
CA ASP A 281 6.56 4.97 15.52
C ASP A 281 5.81 4.63 16.82
N ASP A 282 6.56 4.44 17.91
CA ASP A 282 5.98 4.10 19.21
C ASP A 282 5.04 5.18 19.79
N THR A 283 5.23 6.44 19.42
CA THR A 283 4.37 7.56 19.87
C THR A 283 3.06 7.56 19.10
N GLN A 284 3.12 7.39 17.78
CA GLN A 284 1.99 7.31 16.86
C GLN A 284 1.13 6.06 17.14
N LYS A 285 1.74 4.92 17.50
CA LYS A 285 1.01 3.73 17.97
C LYS A 285 0.12 4.06 19.17
N ARG A 286 0.64 4.78 20.17
CA ARG A 286 -0.12 5.17 21.38
C ARG A 286 -1.23 6.16 21.04
N GLU A 287 -0.92 7.15 20.20
CA GLU A 287 -1.90 8.12 19.75
C GLU A 287 -3.04 7.46 18.98
N PHE A 288 -2.70 6.53 18.09
CA PHE A 288 -3.68 5.75 17.33
C PHE A 288 -4.66 5.04 18.25
N PHE A 289 -4.18 4.21 19.20
CA PHE A 289 -5.09 3.48 20.08
C PHE A 289 -5.92 4.41 20.98
N ARG A 290 -5.37 5.55 21.42
CA ARG A 290 -6.11 6.55 22.20
C ARG A 290 -7.23 7.21 21.40
N LYS A 291 -6.98 7.55 20.13
CA LYS A 291 -7.99 8.13 19.24
C LYS A 291 -9.00 7.08 18.78
N ARG A 292 -8.55 5.86 18.56
CA ARG A 292 -9.34 4.74 18.02
C ARG A 292 -10.31 4.15 19.04
N PHE A 293 -9.95 4.15 20.32
CA PHE A 293 -10.84 3.68 21.40
C PHE A 293 -11.33 4.84 22.26
N GLY A 294 -12.65 4.99 22.40
CA GLY A 294 -13.23 5.81 23.46
C GLY A 294 -13.08 5.21 24.86
N ASN A 295 -12.89 3.88 24.94
CA ASN A 295 -12.81 3.15 26.20
C ASN A 295 -11.36 3.05 26.71
N GLN A 296 -11.10 3.68 27.85
CA GLN A 296 -9.78 3.66 28.50
C GLN A 296 -9.30 2.24 28.82
N ILE A 297 -10.17 1.28 29.14
CA ILE A 297 -9.76 -0.11 29.39
C ILE A 297 -9.18 -0.75 28.13
N LEU A 298 -9.78 -0.51 26.96
CA LEU A 298 -9.27 -1.00 25.68
C LEU A 298 -7.97 -0.30 25.28
N VAL A 299 -7.86 1.01 25.53
CA VAL A 299 -6.59 1.74 25.37
C VAL A 299 -5.49 1.10 26.22
N HIS A 300 -5.75 0.87 27.51
CA HIS A 300 -4.78 0.24 28.40
C HIS A 300 -4.50 -1.20 27.99
N LYS A 301 -5.49 -1.99 27.54
CA LYS A 301 -5.29 -3.37 27.05
C LYS A 301 -4.47 -3.40 25.78
N ALA A 302 -4.71 -2.51 24.82
CA ALA A 302 -3.97 -2.45 23.56
C ALA A 302 -2.54 -1.92 23.77
N ILE A 303 -2.39 -0.84 24.53
CA ILE A 303 -1.08 -0.34 24.94
C ILE A 303 -0.37 -1.41 25.75
N ALA A 304 -1.03 -2.11 26.68
CA ALA A 304 -0.41 -3.21 27.39
C ALA A 304 -0.05 -4.35 26.44
N LEU A 305 -0.88 -4.83 25.52
CA LEU A 305 -0.49 -5.91 24.62
C LEU A 305 0.70 -5.53 23.73
N VAL A 306 0.63 -4.36 23.07
CA VAL A 306 1.69 -3.90 22.17
C VAL A 306 2.94 -3.51 22.97
N MET A 307 2.80 -2.75 24.06
CA MET A 307 3.94 -2.26 24.85
C MET A 307 4.49 -3.28 25.84
N LYS A 308 3.71 -4.24 26.34
CA LYS A 308 4.19 -5.37 27.16
C LYS A 308 4.91 -6.38 26.28
N ALA A 309 4.46 -6.60 25.04
CA ALA A 309 5.25 -7.32 24.04
C ALA A 309 6.59 -6.60 23.77
N ILE A 310 6.59 -5.26 23.75
CA ILE A 310 7.79 -4.42 23.64
C ILE A 310 8.67 -4.51 24.92
N ALA A 311 8.07 -4.59 26.12
CA ALA A 311 8.78 -4.47 27.40
C ALA A 311 9.24 -5.80 28.03
N LEU A 312 8.54 -6.91 27.76
CA LEU A 312 8.80 -8.23 28.33
C LEU A 312 9.33 -9.24 27.30
N GLU A 313 9.60 -8.80 26.07
CA GLU A 313 10.00 -9.63 24.93
C GLU A 313 9.03 -10.78 24.59
N SER A 314 7.83 -10.79 25.17
CA SER A 314 6.92 -11.93 25.14
C SER A 314 6.11 -12.08 23.84
N SER A 315 6.38 -11.26 22.81
CA SER A 315 6.01 -11.49 21.39
C SER A 315 6.62 -10.38 20.51
N ARG A 316 7.91 -10.49 20.19
CA ARG A 316 8.64 -9.47 19.39
C ARG A 316 8.01 -9.23 18.01
N ASN A 317 7.36 -10.25 17.44
CA ASN A 317 6.68 -10.18 16.15
C ASN A 317 5.48 -9.23 16.16
N LEU A 318 4.65 -9.24 17.20
CA LEU A 318 3.48 -8.36 17.26
C LEU A 318 3.88 -6.88 17.26
N CYS A 319 5.00 -6.55 17.91
CA CYS A 319 5.55 -5.19 17.93
C CYS A 319 5.93 -4.70 16.53
N VAL A 320 6.59 -5.57 15.75
CA VAL A 320 6.97 -5.31 14.35
C VAL A 320 5.72 -5.17 13.48
N LEU A 321 4.74 -6.07 13.62
CA LEU A 321 3.48 -5.98 12.86
C LEU A 321 2.77 -4.64 13.09
N CYS A 322 2.72 -4.17 14.34
CA CYS A 322 2.09 -2.91 14.73
C CYS A 322 2.86 -1.63 14.33
N GLN A 323 3.98 -1.74 13.61
CA GLN A 323 4.54 -0.57 12.90
C GLN A 323 3.69 -0.23 11.67
N THR A 324 2.96 -1.19 11.12
CA THR A 324 2.05 -0.97 9.99
C THR A 324 0.70 -0.48 10.52
N PRO A 325 0.21 0.72 10.12
CA PRO A 325 -1.09 1.25 10.56
C PRO A 325 -2.27 0.30 10.34
N LEU A 326 -2.28 -0.43 9.22
CA LEU A 326 -3.30 -1.44 8.93
C LEU A 326 -3.33 -2.55 9.99
N CYS A 327 -2.17 -3.05 10.42
CA CYS A 327 -2.10 -4.06 11.47
C CYS A 327 -2.61 -3.54 12.81
N CYS A 328 -2.35 -2.27 13.14
CA CYS A 328 -2.91 -1.62 14.32
C CYS A 328 -4.44 -1.54 14.27
N GLU A 329 -5.03 -1.19 13.13
CA GLU A 329 -6.49 -1.18 12.95
C GLU A 329 -7.10 -2.58 13.05
N MET A 330 -6.45 -3.58 12.46
CA MET A 330 -6.89 -4.98 12.56
C MET A 330 -6.84 -5.47 14.01
N LEU A 331 -5.73 -5.20 14.71
CA LEU A 331 -5.60 -5.51 16.13
C LEU A 331 -6.66 -4.79 16.95
N ALA A 332 -6.91 -3.51 16.68
CA ALA A 332 -7.93 -2.74 17.39
C ALA A 332 -9.33 -3.37 17.26
N THR A 333 -9.68 -3.76 16.03
CA THR A 333 -10.93 -4.48 15.75
C THR A 333 -11.01 -5.81 16.52
N ILE A 334 -9.91 -6.57 16.58
CA ILE A 334 -9.88 -7.85 17.32
C ILE A 334 -10.08 -7.60 18.82
N LEU A 335 -9.41 -6.60 19.39
CA LEU A 335 -9.47 -6.30 20.82
C LEU A 335 -10.86 -5.83 21.27
N GLU A 336 -11.57 -5.07 20.44
CA GLU A 336 -12.97 -4.66 20.69
C GLU A 336 -13.92 -5.86 20.80
N ASN A 337 -13.62 -6.94 20.08
CA ASN A 337 -14.44 -8.14 19.98
C ASN A 337 -13.86 -9.32 20.79
N THR A 338 -13.02 -9.03 21.77
CA THR A 338 -12.36 -10.01 22.64
C THR A 338 -12.80 -9.77 24.08
N GLU A 339 -13.30 -10.82 24.74
CA GLU A 339 -13.83 -10.72 26.10
C GLU A 339 -12.74 -10.32 27.12
N ALA A 340 -13.18 -9.81 28.28
CA ALA A 340 -12.28 -9.43 29.36
C ALA A 340 -11.60 -10.70 29.93
N GLY A 341 -10.27 -10.77 29.86
CA GLY A 341 -9.48 -11.92 30.32
C GLY A 341 -9.06 -12.92 29.24
N GLU A 342 -9.63 -12.84 28.03
CA GLU A 342 -9.18 -13.64 26.88
C GLU A 342 -7.86 -13.08 26.34
N CYS A 343 -6.82 -13.91 26.30
CA CYS A 343 -5.52 -13.60 25.71
C CYS A 343 -5.52 -14.07 24.26
N VAL A 344 -5.43 -13.13 23.32
CA VAL A 344 -5.29 -13.45 21.89
C VAL A 344 -3.81 -13.46 21.57
N GLU A 345 -3.27 -14.66 21.33
CA GLU A 345 -1.89 -14.84 20.90
C GLU A 345 -1.77 -14.59 19.40
N ILE A 346 -1.06 -13.52 19.02
CA ILE A 346 -0.84 -13.13 17.62
C ILE A 346 0.66 -12.99 17.41
N ASP A 347 1.28 -13.99 16.77
CA ASP A 347 2.71 -14.02 16.50
C ASP A 347 3.07 -13.89 15.02
N THR A 348 2.09 -14.02 14.13
CA THR A 348 2.27 -14.00 12.67
C THR A 348 1.25 -13.11 11.97
N LEU A 349 1.57 -12.64 10.76
CA LEU A 349 0.64 -11.85 9.96
C LEU A 349 -0.59 -12.70 9.61
N THR A 350 -0.41 -13.98 9.34
CA THR A 350 -1.52 -14.90 9.04
C THR A 350 -2.47 -15.07 10.21
N GLN A 351 -1.97 -15.16 11.45
CA GLN A 351 -2.84 -15.20 12.65
C GLN A 351 -3.65 -13.92 12.78
N LEU A 352 -3.02 -12.75 12.59
CA LEU A 352 -3.69 -11.46 12.65
C LEU A 352 -4.84 -11.38 11.64
N TYR A 353 -4.58 -11.75 10.38
CA TYR A 353 -5.61 -11.76 9.32
C TYR A 353 -6.71 -12.79 9.59
N THR A 354 -6.35 -13.97 10.11
CA THR A 354 -7.33 -15.02 10.46
C THR A 354 -8.27 -14.53 11.56
N HIS A 355 -7.74 -14.01 12.67
CA HIS A 355 -8.55 -13.45 13.74
C HIS A 355 -9.42 -12.29 13.27
N PHE A 356 -8.84 -11.35 12.50
CA PHE A 356 -9.55 -10.21 11.97
C PHE A 356 -10.73 -10.63 11.08
N LEU A 357 -10.49 -11.57 10.16
CA LEU A 357 -11.55 -12.10 9.28
C LEU A 357 -12.69 -12.69 10.11
N LEU A 358 -12.38 -13.57 11.07
CA LEU A 358 -13.37 -14.25 11.91
C LEU A 358 -14.23 -13.28 12.73
N VAL A 359 -13.61 -12.23 13.28
CA VAL A 359 -14.31 -11.16 13.99
C VAL A 359 -15.23 -10.41 13.03
N ARG A 360 -14.73 -9.99 11.86
CA ARG A 360 -15.50 -9.17 10.90
C ARG A 360 -16.75 -9.87 10.38
N ILE A 361 -16.67 -11.18 10.17
CA ILE A 361 -17.80 -11.98 9.68
C ILE A 361 -18.69 -12.55 10.79
N GLY A 362 -18.37 -12.25 12.06
CA GLY A 362 -19.17 -12.65 13.22
C GLY A 362 -19.07 -14.13 13.60
N LEU A 363 -18.08 -14.88 13.08
CA LEU A 363 -17.95 -16.32 13.34
C LEU A 363 -17.36 -16.66 14.71
N LYS A 364 -16.83 -15.68 15.46
CA LYS A 364 -16.22 -15.92 16.77
C LYS A 364 -17.25 -16.36 17.85
N ASN A 365 -18.53 -15.97 17.73
CA ASN A 365 -19.53 -16.10 18.80
C ASN A 365 -20.70 -17.07 18.48
N ASP A 366 -20.70 -17.79 17.36
CA ASP A 366 -21.85 -18.62 16.96
C ASP A 366 -21.75 -20.06 17.50
N ARG A 367 -22.50 -20.33 18.58
CA ARG A 367 -22.63 -21.67 19.21
C ARG A 367 -23.71 -22.55 18.53
N ASN A 368 -24.56 -22.01 17.64
CA ASN A 368 -25.76 -22.69 17.12
C ASN A 368 -25.63 -23.24 15.68
N GLY A 369 -24.52 -22.96 14.97
CA GLY A 369 -24.02 -23.77 13.86
C GLY A 369 -24.67 -23.63 12.47
N GLU A 370 -25.97 -23.29 12.36
CA GLU A 370 -26.66 -23.19 11.06
C GLU A 370 -26.36 -21.88 10.29
N HIS A 371 -26.41 -20.73 10.98
CA HIS A 371 -25.99 -19.44 10.39
C HIS A 371 -24.51 -19.46 9.99
N SER A 372 -23.69 -20.17 10.76
CA SER A 372 -22.28 -20.39 10.50
C SER A 372 -21.98 -21.04 9.16
N GLU A 373 -22.74 -22.05 8.70
CA GLU A 373 -22.40 -22.78 7.47
C GLU A 373 -22.67 -21.96 6.21
N SER A 374 -23.73 -21.13 6.20
CA SER A 374 -23.99 -20.18 5.12
C SER A 374 -22.85 -19.16 4.97
N ILE A 375 -22.37 -18.60 6.09
CA ILE A 375 -21.24 -17.66 6.11
C ILE A 375 -19.97 -18.34 5.60
N ARG A 376 -19.67 -19.55 6.07
CA ARG A 376 -18.49 -20.32 5.63
C ARG A 376 -18.52 -20.60 4.14
N GLU A 377 -19.67 -20.92 3.58
CA GLU A 377 -19.81 -21.16 2.15
C GLU A 377 -19.56 -19.88 1.34
N VAL A 378 -20.07 -18.74 1.80
CA VAL A 378 -19.74 -17.44 1.19
C VAL A 378 -18.24 -17.17 1.25
N ILE A 379 -17.56 -17.47 2.35
CA ILE A 379 -16.10 -17.30 2.48
C ILE A 379 -15.33 -18.20 1.50
N ARG A 380 -15.75 -19.46 1.31
CA ARG A 380 -15.13 -20.35 0.32
C ARG A 380 -15.28 -19.82 -1.10
N LYS A 381 -16.46 -19.30 -1.44
CA LYS A 381 -16.73 -18.66 -2.74
C LYS A 381 -15.96 -17.36 -2.93
N LEU A 382 -15.86 -16.53 -1.89
CA LEU A 382 -15.03 -15.32 -1.90
C LEU A 382 -13.54 -15.66 -2.06
N GLY A 383 -13.07 -16.74 -1.45
CA GLY A 383 -11.72 -17.25 -1.67
C GLY A 383 -11.47 -17.69 -3.12
N LYS A 384 -12.45 -18.36 -3.75
CA LYS A 384 -12.39 -18.71 -5.17
C LYS A 384 -12.31 -17.43 -6.03
N LEU A 385 -13.19 -16.45 -5.77
CA LEU A 385 -13.19 -15.17 -6.47
C LEU A 385 -11.85 -14.44 -6.32
N ALA A 386 -11.33 -14.35 -5.08
CA ALA A 386 -10.06 -13.70 -4.79
C ALA A 386 -8.89 -14.34 -5.55
N PHE A 387 -8.85 -15.68 -5.59
CA PHE A 387 -7.84 -16.41 -6.36
C PHE A 387 -7.95 -16.13 -7.86
N LEU A 388 -9.17 -16.20 -8.44
CA LEU A 388 -9.38 -15.93 -9.87
C LEU A 388 -8.98 -14.49 -10.26
N GLN A 389 -9.35 -13.50 -9.46
CA GLN A 389 -8.97 -12.11 -9.73
C GLN A 389 -7.46 -11.89 -9.55
N GLN A 390 -6.82 -12.58 -8.61
CA GLN A 390 -5.37 -12.55 -8.46
C GLN A 390 -4.64 -13.19 -9.65
N GLU A 391 -5.17 -14.27 -10.25
CA GLU A 391 -4.65 -14.85 -11.50
C GLU A 391 -4.81 -13.89 -12.69
N ARG A 392 -5.88 -13.09 -12.71
CA ARG A 392 -6.12 -12.06 -13.73
C ARG A 392 -5.32 -10.77 -13.50
N GLY A 393 -4.61 -10.64 -12.36
CA GLY A 393 -3.93 -9.40 -11.99
C GLY A 393 -4.90 -8.24 -11.75
N SER A 394 -6.10 -8.50 -11.22
CA SER A 394 -7.11 -7.48 -10.94
C SER A 394 -7.46 -7.38 -9.46
N LEU A 395 -7.60 -6.15 -8.97
CA LEU A 395 -8.10 -5.82 -7.61
C LEU A 395 -9.57 -5.43 -7.60
N ILE A 396 -10.16 -5.26 -8.78
CA ILE A 396 -11.55 -4.88 -8.99
C ILE A 396 -12.23 -6.02 -9.76
N PHE A 397 -13.49 -6.27 -9.47
CA PHE A 397 -14.28 -7.32 -10.08
C PHE A 397 -15.73 -6.88 -10.23
N SER A 398 -16.40 -7.41 -11.25
CA SER A 398 -17.76 -7.01 -11.57
C SER A 398 -18.80 -7.85 -10.84
N GLU A 399 -20.07 -7.41 -10.84
CA GLU A 399 -21.17 -8.23 -10.31
C GLU A 399 -21.28 -9.59 -11.01
N SER A 400 -20.98 -9.66 -12.32
CA SER A 400 -20.91 -10.92 -13.07
C SER A 400 -19.83 -11.86 -12.55
N ASP A 401 -18.62 -11.37 -12.24
CA ASP A 401 -17.56 -12.20 -11.64
C ASP A 401 -18.02 -12.80 -10.28
N VAL A 402 -18.76 -12.02 -9.50
CA VAL A 402 -19.32 -12.45 -8.20
C VAL A 402 -20.39 -13.53 -8.39
N LYS A 403 -21.27 -13.34 -9.38
CA LYS A 403 -22.32 -14.30 -9.76
C LYS A 403 -21.73 -15.61 -10.30
N GLU A 404 -20.65 -15.56 -11.09
CA GLU A 404 -19.94 -16.74 -11.59
C GLU A 404 -19.36 -17.60 -10.44
N CYS A 405 -18.98 -16.95 -9.34
CA CYS A 405 -18.56 -17.63 -8.11
C CYS A 405 -19.74 -18.14 -7.26
N GLY A 406 -20.98 -17.93 -7.70
CA GLY A 406 -22.20 -18.39 -7.03
C GLY A 406 -22.54 -17.60 -5.77
N ILE A 407 -22.10 -16.34 -5.68
CA ILE A 407 -22.42 -15.43 -4.58
C ILE A 407 -23.58 -14.54 -5.02
N ASN A 408 -24.63 -14.46 -4.21
CA ASN A 408 -25.72 -13.53 -4.44
C ASN A 408 -25.45 -12.25 -3.65
N VAL A 409 -25.10 -11.16 -4.35
CA VAL A 409 -24.74 -9.88 -3.74
C VAL A 409 -25.88 -9.38 -2.83
N SER A 410 -27.09 -9.25 -3.36
CA SER A 410 -28.24 -8.65 -2.64
C SER A 410 -28.66 -9.39 -1.36
N LYS A 411 -28.25 -10.65 -1.20
CA LYS A 411 -28.61 -11.49 -0.04
C LYS A 411 -27.46 -11.76 0.91
N SER A 412 -26.23 -11.36 0.58
CA SER A 412 -25.03 -11.75 1.33
C SER A 412 -24.51 -10.61 2.20
N SER A 413 -24.88 -10.61 3.48
CA SER A 413 -24.30 -9.68 4.46
C SER A 413 -22.79 -9.88 4.62
N THR A 414 -22.31 -11.12 4.53
CA THR A 414 -20.87 -11.44 4.56
C THR A 414 -20.12 -10.81 3.39
N PHE A 415 -20.70 -10.82 2.18
CA PHE A 415 -20.12 -10.14 1.02
C PHE A 415 -19.95 -8.65 1.30
N HIS A 416 -21.01 -7.96 1.72
CA HIS A 416 -20.97 -6.52 2.00
C HIS A 416 -20.06 -6.12 3.18
N ARG A 417 -19.73 -7.06 4.09
CA ARG A 417 -18.75 -6.84 5.17
C ARG A 417 -17.29 -6.89 4.68
N LEU A 418 -17.02 -7.60 3.59
CA LEU A 418 -15.65 -7.83 3.08
C LEU A 418 -15.37 -7.14 1.75
N CYS A 419 -16.41 -6.79 1.01
CA CYS A 419 -16.34 -6.14 -0.29
C CYS A 419 -17.10 -4.81 -0.24
N ARG A 420 -16.59 -3.83 -0.98
CA ARG A 420 -17.21 -2.51 -1.16
C ARG A 420 -17.46 -2.26 -2.63
N PRO A 421 -18.59 -1.65 -3.00
CA PRO A 421 -18.75 -1.15 -4.36
C PRO A 421 -17.73 -0.04 -4.61
N LEU A 422 -17.30 0.10 -5.86
CA LEU A 422 -16.68 1.35 -6.30
C LEU A 422 -17.75 2.43 -6.26
N ILE A 423 -17.42 3.58 -5.72
CA ILE A 423 -18.39 4.67 -5.57
C ILE A 423 -18.82 5.10 -6.97
N ALA A 424 -20.12 4.98 -7.20
CA ALA A 424 -20.75 5.25 -8.48
C ALA A 424 -20.44 6.68 -8.93
N GLY A 425 -19.83 6.77 -10.10
CA GLY A 425 -19.54 8.02 -10.81
C GLY A 425 -19.28 7.80 -12.30
N CYS A 426 -19.63 6.64 -12.86
CA CYS A 426 -19.52 6.42 -14.30
C CYS A 426 -20.80 5.74 -14.79
N GLU A 427 -21.61 6.45 -15.57
CA GLU A 427 -22.76 5.91 -16.31
C GLU A 427 -22.34 4.86 -17.38
N MET A 428 -21.07 4.47 -17.43
CA MET A 428 -20.51 3.56 -18.44
C MET A 428 -20.23 2.13 -17.96
N TYR A 429 -20.25 1.86 -16.64
CA TYR A 429 -20.16 0.47 -16.19
C TYR A 429 -21.53 -0.19 -16.40
N LEU A 430 -21.58 -1.19 -17.27
CA LEU A 430 -22.81 -1.95 -17.57
C LEU A 430 -23.37 -2.68 -16.33
N GLU A 431 -22.54 -2.85 -15.30
CA GLU A 431 -22.87 -3.48 -14.03
C GLU A 431 -22.04 -2.89 -12.89
N GLU A 432 -22.47 -3.11 -11.64
CA GLU A 432 -21.74 -2.64 -10.46
C GLU A 432 -20.37 -3.31 -10.32
N MET A 433 -19.39 -2.52 -9.92
CA MET A 433 -18.01 -2.96 -9.70
C MET A 433 -17.69 -2.95 -8.21
N TYR A 434 -16.86 -3.92 -7.79
CA TYR A 434 -16.52 -4.13 -6.39
C TYR A 434 -15.01 -4.31 -6.20
N ARG A 435 -14.57 -4.07 -4.97
CA ARG A 435 -13.22 -4.41 -4.48
C ARG A 435 -13.30 -4.93 -3.06
N PHE A 436 -12.27 -5.66 -2.62
CA PHE A 436 -12.16 -6.01 -1.21
C PHE A 436 -11.93 -4.75 -0.35
N ALA A 437 -12.62 -4.69 0.79
CA ALA A 437 -12.68 -3.53 1.67
C ALA A 437 -11.34 -3.21 2.35
N TYR A 438 -10.53 -4.25 2.62
CA TYR A 438 -9.23 -4.12 3.28
C TYR A 438 -8.14 -4.69 2.39
N THR A 439 -7.00 -3.99 2.36
CA THR A 439 -5.78 -4.44 1.67
C THR A 439 -5.34 -5.79 2.22
N GLY A 440 -4.85 -6.68 1.36
CA GLY A 440 -4.35 -8.01 1.73
C GLY A 440 -5.42 -9.07 2.00
N ILE A 441 -6.71 -8.70 2.17
CA ILE A 441 -7.80 -9.69 2.29
C ILE A 441 -7.91 -10.55 1.04
N GLN A 442 -7.72 -9.96 -0.15
CA GLN A 442 -7.72 -10.71 -1.40
C GLN A 442 -6.64 -11.81 -1.39
N ASP A 443 -5.39 -11.45 -1.07
CA ASP A 443 -4.28 -12.41 -0.99
C ASP A 443 -4.53 -13.48 0.08
N TYR A 444 -5.06 -13.10 1.24
CA TYR A 444 -5.41 -14.03 2.31
C TYR A 444 -6.50 -15.02 1.89
N LEU A 445 -7.60 -14.53 1.31
CA LEU A 445 -8.71 -15.36 0.86
C LEU A 445 -8.30 -16.27 -0.31
N ALA A 446 -7.45 -15.78 -1.21
CA ALA A 446 -6.87 -16.59 -2.27
C ALA A 446 -6.00 -17.72 -1.69
N ALA A 447 -5.10 -17.41 -0.76
CA ALA A 447 -4.27 -18.40 -0.07
C ALA A 447 -5.12 -19.42 0.70
N LEU A 448 -6.17 -18.95 1.40
CA LEU A 448 -7.13 -19.80 2.08
C LEU A 448 -7.87 -20.73 1.12
N HIS A 449 -8.29 -20.24 -0.04
CA HIS A 449 -8.94 -21.08 -1.06
C HIS A 449 -8.02 -22.18 -1.59
N VAL A 450 -6.76 -21.84 -1.88
CA VAL A 450 -5.75 -22.80 -2.32
C VAL A 450 -5.49 -23.83 -1.24
N PHE A 451 -5.30 -23.39 0.01
CA PHE A 451 -5.06 -24.25 1.16
C PHE A 451 -6.23 -25.21 1.40
N LEU A 452 -7.47 -24.71 1.50
CA LEU A 452 -8.67 -25.53 1.70
C LEU A 452 -8.93 -26.48 0.52
N THR A 453 -8.61 -26.08 -0.71
CA THR A 453 -8.72 -26.95 -1.88
C THR A 453 -7.71 -28.08 -1.82
N TYR A 454 -6.48 -27.79 -1.40
CA TYR A 454 -5.45 -28.79 -1.18
C TYR A 454 -5.84 -29.78 -0.08
N THR A 455 -6.32 -29.31 1.07
CA THR A 455 -6.65 -30.20 2.20
C THR A 455 -7.84 -31.10 1.90
N ASN A 456 -8.87 -30.58 1.23
CA ASN A 456 -10.07 -31.33 0.90
C ASN A 456 -9.93 -32.23 -0.34
N LYS A 457 -9.26 -31.74 -1.40
CA LYS A 457 -9.22 -32.40 -2.73
C LYS A 457 -7.84 -32.90 -3.13
N ARG A 458 -6.78 -32.61 -2.35
CA ARG A 458 -5.37 -32.90 -2.68
C ARG A 458 -4.94 -32.33 -4.03
N ARG A 459 -5.54 -31.21 -4.44
CA ARG A 459 -5.21 -30.47 -5.66
C ARG A 459 -4.36 -29.25 -5.31
N ASN A 460 -3.26 -29.06 -6.04
CA ASN A 460 -2.46 -27.84 -5.95
C ASN A 460 -2.89 -26.91 -7.09
N LEU A 461 -3.58 -25.82 -6.73
CA LEU A 461 -4.05 -24.81 -7.70
C LEU A 461 -2.93 -23.88 -8.19
N VAL A 462 -1.78 -23.87 -7.51
CA VAL A 462 -0.60 -23.07 -7.89
C VAL A 462 0.21 -23.75 -8.99
N LEU A 463 -0.05 -25.04 -9.26
CA LEU A 463 0.55 -25.72 -10.41
C LEU A 463 -0.02 -25.13 -11.70
N GLN A 464 0.80 -24.34 -12.40
CA GLN A 464 0.58 -24.09 -13.81
C GLN A 464 0.83 -25.40 -14.57
N PRO A 465 -0.11 -25.86 -15.42
CA PRO A 465 0.12 -27.06 -16.22
C PRO A 465 1.26 -26.80 -17.21
N THR A 466 2.40 -27.46 -16.99
CA THR A 466 3.62 -27.28 -17.79
C THR A 466 3.55 -27.97 -19.15
N THR A 467 2.58 -28.87 -19.37
CA THR A 467 2.39 -29.54 -20.67
C THR A 467 0.92 -29.65 -21.09
N LEU A 468 0.66 -29.75 -22.41
CA LEU A 468 -0.66 -30.09 -22.97
C LEU A 468 -1.17 -31.46 -22.45
N PHE A 469 -0.25 -32.36 -22.13
CA PHE A 469 -0.54 -33.69 -21.60
C PHE A 469 -1.15 -33.64 -20.18
N ASP A 470 -0.74 -32.68 -19.35
CA ASP A 470 -1.30 -32.44 -18.01
C ASP A 470 -2.74 -31.88 -18.06
N ARG A 471 -3.06 -31.08 -19.08
CA ARG A 471 -4.44 -30.61 -19.33
C ARG A 471 -5.35 -31.73 -19.82
N LEU A 472 -4.86 -32.59 -20.72
CA LEU A 472 -5.65 -33.63 -21.38
C LEU A 472 -6.05 -34.80 -20.47
N LYS A 473 -5.24 -35.16 -19.48
CA LYS A 473 -5.56 -36.29 -18.57
C LYS A 473 -6.36 -35.91 -17.33
N GLY A 474 -6.52 -34.62 -17.01
CA GLY A 474 -7.13 -34.19 -15.74
C GLY A 474 -6.41 -34.70 -14.48
N THR A 475 -5.25 -35.35 -14.64
CA THR A 475 -4.45 -35.93 -13.58
C THR A 475 -3.54 -34.86 -12.99
N PHE A 476 -4.13 -33.92 -12.25
CA PHE A 476 -3.37 -33.29 -11.18
C PHE A 476 -3.02 -34.41 -10.19
N ARG A 477 -1.77 -34.88 -10.20
CA ARG A 477 -1.26 -35.84 -9.19
C ARG A 477 -1.72 -35.37 -7.81
N ARG A 478 -2.08 -36.28 -6.90
CA ARG A 478 -2.31 -35.95 -5.49
C ARG A 478 -1.11 -35.12 -5.01
N ALA A 479 -1.32 -33.83 -4.81
CA ALA A 479 -0.25 -32.95 -4.39
C ALA A 479 0.10 -33.27 -2.93
N THR A 480 1.38 -33.18 -2.58
CA THR A 480 1.82 -33.13 -1.18
C THR A 480 1.86 -31.67 -0.74
N LEU A 481 1.83 -31.43 0.58
CA LEU A 481 1.92 -30.08 1.14
C LEU A 481 3.26 -29.44 0.75
N LEU A 482 4.34 -30.23 0.76
CA LEU A 482 5.65 -29.80 0.30
C LEU A 482 5.64 -29.34 -1.17
N ASN A 483 4.95 -30.06 -2.06
CA ASN A 483 4.84 -29.63 -3.46
C ASN A 483 4.06 -28.32 -3.58
N LEU A 484 3.01 -28.13 -2.79
CA LEU A 484 2.27 -26.87 -2.74
C LEU A 484 3.15 -25.71 -2.29
N HIS A 485 3.91 -25.88 -1.21
CA HIS A 485 4.83 -24.88 -0.72
C HIS A 485 5.91 -24.54 -1.75
N ARG A 486 6.56 -25.55 -2.35
CA ARG A 486 7.59 -25.34 -3.39
C ARG A 486 7.05 -24.56 -4.58
N CYS A 487 5.90 -24.97 -5.14
CA CYS A 487 5.29 -24.25 -6.25
C CYS A 487 4.98 -22.78 -5.92
N THR A 488 4.63 -22.50 -4.66
CA THR A 488 4.33 -21.14 -4.21
C THR A 488 5.59 -20.30 -4.05
N VAL A 489 6.66 -20.87 -3.50
CA VAL A 489 7.97 -20.23 -3.45
C VAL A 489 8.48 -19.95 -4.87
N ASP A 490 8.41 -20.93 -5.76
CA ASP A 490 8.82 -20.77 -7.17
C ASP A 490 8.00 -19.71 -7.91
N ARG A 491 6.73 -19.54 -7.55
CA ARG A 491 5.87 -18.50 -8.11
C ARG A 491 6.35 -17.10 -7.73
N VAL A 492 6.77 -16.90 -6.48
CA VAL A 492 7.36 -15.63 -6.03
C VAL A 492 8.70 -15.39 -6.71
N LEU A 493 9.56 -16.41 -6.80
CA LEU A 493 10.85 -16.29 -7.49
C LEU A 493 10.71 -15.89 -8.97
N ARG A 494 9.62 -16.28 -9.64
CA ARG A 494 9.35 -15.90 -11.04
C ARG A 494 8.70 -14.52 -11.20
N ASN A 495 8.15 -13.93 -10.13
CA ASN A 495 7.46 -12.65 -10.17
C ASN A 495 8.12 -11.67 -9.18
N THR A 496 9.07 -10.90 -9.68
CA THR A 496 9.87 -9.95 -8.89
C THR A 496 9.15 -8.65 -8.55
N HIS A 497 7.89 -8.47 -8.98
CA HIS A 497 7.08 -7.27 -8.69
C HIS A 497 6.40 -7.30 -7.31
N GLY A 498 6.56 -8.39 -6.55
CA GLY A 498 6.02 -8.53 -5.19
C GLY A 498 4.52 -8.82 -5.13
N THR A 499 3.89 -9.18 -6.26
CA THR A 499 2.44 -9.45 -6.34
C THR A 499 2.01 -10.62 -5.44
N TYR A 500 2.85 -11.64 -5.29
CA TYR A 500 2.52 -12.87 -4.57
C TYR A 500 3.18 -12.98 -3.19
N ASP A 501 3.82 -11.91 -2.71
CA ASP A 501 4.54 -11.91 -1.42
C ASP A 501 3.62 -12.20 -0.24
N LEU A 502 2.47 -11.51 -0.17
CA LEU A 502 1.47 -11.73 0.87
C LEU A 502 0.81 -13.10 0.72
N PHE A 503 0.53 -13.53 -0.51
CA PHE A 503 -0.02 -14.85 -0.78
C PHE A 503 0.91 -15.96 -0.27
N LEU A 504 2.23 -15.85 -0.50
CA LEU A 504 3.23 -16.78 0.04
C LEU A 504 3.19 -16.82 1.56
N CYS A 505 3.24 -15.65 2.21
CA CYS A 505 3.17 -15.53 3.65
C CYS A 505 1.92 -16.23 4.22
N PHE A 506 0.75 -15.90 3.67
CA PHE A 506 -0.51 -16.48 4.12
C PHE A 506 -0.59 -17.99 3.88
N LEU A 507 -0.16 -18.48 2.71
CA LEU A 507 -0.23 -19.91 2.43
C LEU A 507 0.67 -20.74 3.37
N LEU A 508 1.89 -20.25 3.62
CA LEU A 508 2.82 -20.89 4.57
C LEU A 508 2.29 -20.81 6.00
N GLY A 509 1.79 -19.64 6.41
CA GLY A 509 1.20 -19.44 7.74
C GLY A 509 -0.03 -20.31 7.98
N LEU A 510 -0.93 -20.43 7.01
CA LEU A 510 -2.13 -21.30 7.09
C LEU A 510 -1.74 -22.79 7.24
N SER A 511 -0.53 -23.15 6.82
CA SER A 511 -0.01 -24.52 6.89
C SER A 511 0.58 -24.87 8.27
N THR A 512 0.65 -23.92 9.20
CA THR A 512 1.13 -24.15 10.57
C THR A 512 -0.01 -24.55 11.52
N THR A 513 0.34 -25.24 12.60
CA THR A 513 -0.62 -25.73 13.60
C THR A 513 -1.46 -24.62 14.23
N PRO A 514 -0.91 -23.47 14.68
CA PRO A 514 -1.72 -22.42 15.30
C PRO A 514 -2.87 -21.94 14.40
N ASN A 515 -2.59 -21.67 13.12
CA ASN A 515 -3.61 -21.22 12.17
C ASN A 515 -4.61 -22.33 11.80
N GLN A 516 -4.16 -23.59 11.70
CA GLN A 516 -5.07 -24.72 11.48
C GLN A 516 -6.05 -24.89 12.64
N THR A 517 -5.56 -24.80 13.88
CA THR A 517 -6.42 -24.84 15.08
C THR A 517 -7.45 -23.70 15.05
N LEU A 518 -7.04 -22.48 14.68
CA LEU A 518 -7.97 -21.35 14.55
C LEU A 518 -9.04 -21.60 13.47
N LEU A 519 -8.66 -22.16 12.32
CA LEU A 519 -9.59 -22.51 11.24
C LEU A 519 -10.53 -23.66 11.60
N ASP A 520 -10.05 -24.63 12.39
CA ASP A 520 -10.84 -25.75 12.91
C ASP A 520 -11.86 -25.29 13.93
N LEU A 521 -11.47 -24.40 14.86
CA LEU A 521 -12.39 -23.74 15.80
C LEU A 521 -13.47 -22.95 15.05
N ALA A 522 -13.09 -22.26 13.97
CA ALA A 522 -14.03 -21.59 13.07
C ALA A 522 -14.82 -22.55 12.16
N CYS A 523 -14.51 -23.85 12.20
CA CYS A 523 -15.06 -24.92 11.36
C CYS A 523 -14.96 -24.64 9.85
N LEU A 524 -14.11 -23.70 9.43
CA LEU A 524 -13.72 -23.51 8.03
C LEU A 524 -12.95 -24.73 7.52
N GLY A 525 -12.30 -25.43 8.45
CA GLY A 525 -11.48 -26.61 8.25
C GLY A 525 -12.10 -27.98 8.54
N LYS A 526 -13.42 -28.15 8.71
CA LYS A 526 -14.04 -29.46 9.03
C LYS A 526 -13.39 -30.62 8.24
N GLY A 527 -12.57 -31.45 8.92
CA GLY A 527 -11.83 -32.55 8.31
C GLY A 527 -10.34 -32.28 7.97
N LEU A 528 -9.76 -31.15 8.40
CA LEU A 528 -8.32 -30.90 8.39
C LEU A 528 -7.63 -31.95 9.28
N LYS A 529 -7.23 -33.08 8.69
CA LYS A 529 -6.19 -33.91 9.30
C LYS A 529 -4.93 -33.06 9.30
N VAL A 530 -4.51 -32.52 10.45
CA VAL A 530 -3.31 -31.68 10.64
C VAL A 530 -2.25 -32.08 9.63
N THR A 531 -2.16 -31.33 8.53
CA THR A 531 -1.27 -31.68 7.41
C THR A 531 0.13 -31.11 7.62
N GLY A 532 0.27 -30.17 8.56
CA GLY A 532 1.52 -29.62 9.04
C GLY A 532 2.18 -30.56 10.05
N SER A 533 2.70 -31.70 9.62
CA SER A 533 3.71 -32.37 10.45
C SER A 533 4.91 -31.43 10.53
N LYS A 534 5.46 -31.20 11.73
CA LYS A 534 6.66 -30.38 11.97
C LYS A 534 7.80 -30.63 10.95
N GLY A 535 7.94 -31.87 10.48
CA GLY A 535 8.94 -32.22 9.45
C GLY A 535 8.70 -31.57 8.07
N ILE A 536 7.46 -31.32 7.64
CA ILE A 536 7.20 -30.69 6.33
C ILE A 536 7.54 -29.19 6.37
N THR A 537 7.21 -28.51 7.48
CA THR A 537 7.56 -27.11 7.68
C THR A 537 9.08 -26.92 7.74
N GLU A 538 9.81 -27.85 8.38
CA GLU A 538 11.28 -27.85 8.40
C GLU A 538 11.88 -28.05 7.00
N ILE A 539 11.39 -29.02 6.22
CA ILE A 539 11.86 -29.24 4.84
C ILE A 539 11.55 -28.03 3.95
N THR A 540 10.38 -27.40 4.15
CA THR A 540 10.00 -26.19 3.42
C THR A 540 10.92 -25.02 3.78
N ALA A 541 11.22 -24.84 5.07
CA ALA A 541 12.14 -23.81 5.54
C ALA A 541 13.54 -24.01 4.95
N GLU A 542 14.03 -25.24 4.86
CA GLU A 542 15.32 -25.53 4.21
C GLU A 542 15.31 -25.20 2.71
N TYR A 543 14.21 -25.50 2.01
CA TYR A 543 14.05 -25.09 0.61
C TYR A 543 14.09 -23.57 0.45
N ILE A 544 13.38 -22.83 1.32
CA ILE A 544 13.39 -21.36 1.30
C ILE A 544 14.80 -20.82 1.59
N LYS A 545 15.55 -21.41 2.52
CA LYS A 545 16.95 -21.02 2.80
C LYS A 545 17.85 -21.23 1.60
N GLN A 546 17.65 -22.29 0.83
CA GLN A 546 18.37 -22.52 -0.43
C GLN A 546 17.97 -21.51 -1.50
N ALA A 547 16.69 -21.19 -1.62
CA ALA A 547 16.20 -20.15 -2.53
C ALA A 547 16.78 -18.77 -2.18
N ILE A 548 16.77 -18.39 -0.89
CA ILE A 548 17.44 -17.18 -0.39
C ILE A 548 18.91 -17.20 -0.81
N LYS A 549 19.60 -18.35 -0.77
CA LYS A 549 21.01 -18.42 -1.16
C LYS A 549 21.27 -18.13 -2.64
N ALA A 550 20.33 -18.49 -3.51
CA ALA A 550 20.46 -18.32 -4.95
C ALA A 550 19.87 -16.99 -5.45
N GLU A 551 19.00 -16.34 -4.68
CA GLU A 551 18.25 -15.16 -5.09
C GLU A 551 19.11 -13.89 -5.08
N PRO A 552 19.25 -13.18 -6.22
CA PRO A 552 20.04 -11.96 -6.30
C PRO A 552 19.26 -10.70 -5.87
N TYR A 553 17.92 -10.71 -5.94
CA TYR A 553 17.13 -9.50 -5.70
C TYR A 553 16.74 -9.36 -4.20
N PRO A 554 17.07 -8.23 -3.54
CA PRO A 554 16.76 -8.03 -2.13
C PRO A 554 15.27 -8.08 -1.79
N GLN A 555 14.40 -7.53 -2.66
CA GLN A 555 12.95 -7.52 -2.42
C GLN A 555 12.35 -8.93 -2.40
N THR A 556 12.73 -9.78 -3.36
CA THR A 556 12.35 -11.20 -3.37
C THR A 556 12.89 -11.93 -2.14
N THR A 557 14.13 -11.64 -1.75
CA THR A 557 14.76 -12.21 -0.55
C THR A 557 14.01 -11.85 0.73
N LEU A 558 13.56 -10.60 0.87
CA LEU A 558 12.72 -10.15 1.99
C LEU A 558 11.39 -10.91 2.04
N ALA A 559 10.73 -11.11 0.91
CA ALA A 559 9.51 -11.92 0.84
C ALA A 559 9.73 -13.37 1.33
N LEU A 560 10.86 -13.98 0.99
CA LEU A 560 11.25 -15.31 1.46
C LEU A 560 11.51 -15.35 2.98
N PHE A 561 12.19 -14.33 3.53
CA PHE A 561 12.37 -14.20 4.98
C PHE A 561 11.03 -14.02 5.71
N ARG A 562 10.10 -13.23 5.16
CA ARG A 562 8.73 -13.15 5.70
C ARG A 562 8.07 -14.52 5.70
N GLY A 563 8.27 -15.33 4.65
CA GLY A 563 7.82 -16.71 4.60
C GLY A 563 8.39 -17.60 5.72
N LEU A 564 9.69 -17.49 6.01
CA LEU A 564 10.31 -18.18 7.16
C LEU A 564 9.71 -17.74 8.50
N ARG A 565 9.40 -16.45 8.64
CA ARG A 565 8.71 -15.91 9.83
C ARG A 565 7.32 -16.51 10.00
N GLU A 566 6.52 -16.61 8.93
CA GLU A 566 5.18 -17.21 8.98
C GLU A 566 5.21 -18.71 9.31
N LEU A 567 6.30 -19.41 8.95
CA LEU A 567 6.55 -20.80 9.36
C LEU A 567 7.01 -20.94 10.81
N GLY A 568 7.33 -19.84 11.50
CA GLY A 568 7.91 -19.86 12.85
C GLY A 568 9.31 -20.49 12.88
N ASP A 569 10.10 -20.35 11.81
CA ASP A 569 11.44 -20.94 11.75
C ASP A 569 12.40 -20.26 12.74
N ALA A 570 12.89 -21.04 13.71
CA ALA A 570 13.77 -20.57 14.78
C ALA A 570 15.19 -20.18 14.31
N SER A 571 15.49 -20.30 13.01
CA SER A 571 16.75 -19.85 12.43
C SER A 571 16.64 -18.55 11.65
N LEU A 572 15.45 -17.93 11.55
CA LEU A 572 15.21 -16.67 10.82
C LEU A 572 16.32 -15.64 11.07
N GLY A 573 16.57 -15.27 12.33
CA GLY A 573 17.59 -14.28 12.66
C GLY A 573 19.01 -14.71 12.24
N ARG A 574 19.35 -16.01 12.36
CA ARG A 574 20.64 -16.54 11.88
C ARG A 574 20.78 -16.52 10.37
N GLU A 575 19.70 -16.77 9.64
CA GLU A 575 19.68 -16.67 8.17
C GLU A 575 19.84 -15.21 7.72
N VAL A 576 19.15 -14.27 8.38
CA VAL A 576 19.31 -12.83 8.13
C VAL A 576 20.75 -12.39 8.42
N ARG A 577 21.34 -12.82 9.55
CA ARG A 577 22.75 -12.58 9.85
C ARG A 577 23.66 -13.12 8.74
N ARG A 578 23.43 -14.35 8.27
CA ARG A 578 24.24 -14.95 7.20
C ARG A 578 24.08 -14.23 5.85
N TYR A 579 22.89 -13.75 5.54
CA TYR A 579 22.66 -12.89 4.39
C TYR A 579 23.45 -11.58 4.51
N LEU A 580 23.44 -10.97 5.70
CA LEU A 580 24.18 -9.74 6.00
C LEU A 580 25.71 -9.88 6.08
N ALA A 581 26.22 -11.12 6.12
CA ALA A 581 27.66 -11.42 6.14
C ALA A 581 28.21 -11.82 4.76
N SER A 582 27.34 -12.03 3.76
CA SER A 582 27.73 -12.59 2.46
C SER A 582 28.35 -11.53 1.54
N GLU A 583 29.69 -11.42 1.55
CA GLU A 583 30.49 -10.50 0.73
C GLU A 583 30.18 -10.47 -0.78
N SER A 584 29.73 -11.59 -1.34
CA SER A 584 29.43 -11.72 -2.77
C SER A 584 28.08 -11.13 -3.21
N ARG A 585 27.23 -10.64 -2.29
CA ARG A 585 25.88 -10.14 -2.61
C ARG A 585 25.72 -8.62 -2.57
N TRP A 586 26.80 -7.91 -2.24
CA TRP A 586 26.82 -6.45 -2.12
C TRP A 586 26.85 -5.69 -3.45
N GLY A 587 26.59 -6.34 -4.58
CA GLY A 587 26.41 -5.67 -5.87
C GLY A 587 25.19 -4.74 -5.91
N PHE A 588 24.32 -4.79 -4.91
CA PHE A 588 23.19 -3.88 -4.73
C PHE A 588 23.22 -3.28 -3.32
N LEU A 589 23.22 -1.95 -3.23
CA LEU A 589 23.09 -1.25 -1.96
C LEU A 589 21.69 -1.53 -1.39
N LEU A 590 21.61 -1.95 -0.11
CA LEU A 590 20.33 -2.07 0.58
C LEU A 590 19.72 -0.68 0.78
N GLU A 591 18.46 -0.53 0.39
CA GLU A 591 17.69 0.68 0.64
C GLU A 591 17.39 0.82 2.16
N PRO A 592 17.17 2.04 2.68
CA PRO A 592 16.82 2.25 4.08
C PRO A 592 15.65 1.39 4.58
N ASP A 593 14.61 1.19 3.76
CA ASP A 593 13.44 0.35 4.09
C ASP A 593 13.81 -1.13 4.20
N GLN A 594 14.75 -1.59 3.38
CA GLN A 594 15.24 -2.97 3.41
C GLN A 594 16.11 -3.22 4.64
N CYS A 595 17.01 -2.29 4.97
CA CYS A 595 17.80 -2.36 6.21
C CYS A 595 16.90 -2.40 7.45
N TRP A 596 15.85 -1.57 7.45
CA TRP A 596 14.87 -1.56 8.52
C TRP A 596 14.14 -2.90 8.65
N GLU A 597 13.65 -3.45 7.54
CA GLU A 597 12.95 -4.72 7.58
C GLU A 597 13.84 -5.89 8.04
N LEU A 598 15.11 -5.90 7.64
CA LEU A 598 16.09 -6.88 8.14
C LEU A 598 16.36 -6.70 9.65
N ALA A 599 16.39 -5.44 10.13
CA ALA A 599 16.53 -5.13 11.55
C ALA A 599 15.33 -5.64 12.35
N ASP A 600 14.11 -5.44 11.84
CA ASP A 600 12.89 -6.02 12.40
C ASP A 600 12.98 -7.55 12.48
N MET A 601 13.47 -8.21 11.43
CA MET A 601 13.60 -9.68 11.41
C MET A 601 14.67 -10.19 12.38
N LEU A 602 15.78 -9.47 12.55
CA LEU A 602 16.80 -9.81 13.56
C LEU A 602 16.26 -9.62 14.97
N TRP A 603 15.54 -8.52 15.22
CA TRP A 603 14.89 -8.26 16.50
C TRP A 603 13.88 -9.36 16.81
N ALA A 604 12.94 -9.58 15.91
CA ALA A 604 11.94 -10.64 15.98
C ALA A 604 12.56 -12.03 16.19
N GLY A 605 13.67 -12.31 15.50
CA GLY A 605 14.38 -13.59 15.55
C GLY A 605 15.25 -13.81 16.79
N GLY A 606 15.31 -12.87 17.75
CA GLY A 606 16.12 -13.03 18.95
C GLY A 606 17.58 -12.60 18.83
N GLU A 607 18.01 -12.15 17.65
CA GLU A 607 19.42 -12.01 17.27
C GLU A 607 19.94 -10.56 17.37
N MET A 608 19.08 -9.64 17.80
CA MET A 608 19.43 -8.23 18.04
C MET A 608 18.90 -7.76 19.39
N GLU A 609 19.68 -6.92 20.05
CA GLU A 609 19.31 -6.28 21.32
C GLU A 609 18.31 -5.13 21.10
N ARG A 610 17.50 -4.85 22.12
CA ARG A 610 16.42 -3.87 22.02
C ARG A 610 16.96 -2.44 21.91
N GLU A 611 18.02 -2.13 22.62
CA GLU A 611 18.68 -0.82 22.61
C GLU A 611 19.26 -0.54 21.23
N VAL A 612 19.87 -1.55 20.61
CA VAL A 612 20.35 -1.50 19.23
C VAL A 612 19.17 -1.32 18.27
N PHE A 613 18.12 -2.12 18.41
CA PHE A 613 16.92 -1.99 17.58
C PHE A 613 16.30 -0.60 17.68
N ARG A 614 16.20 -0.01 18.87
CA ARG A 614 15.67 1.35 19.08
C ARG A 614 16.56 2.42 18.46
N GLU A 615 17.88 2.29 18.58
CA GLU A 615 18.77 3.22 17.88
C GLU A 615 18.66 3.06 16.37
N MET A 616 18.50 1.82 15.88
CA MET A 616 18.22 1.58 14.48
C MET A 616 16.88 2.18 14.06
N GLU A 617 15.81 1.96 14.80
CA GLU A 617 14.51 2.59 14.56
C GLU A 617 14.67 4.10 14.46
N ARG A 618 15.37 4.71 15.43
CA ARG A 618 15.68 6.14 15.42
C ARG A 618 16.43 6.55 14.16
N LEU A 619 17.51 5.85 13.79
CA LEU A 619 18.29 6.11 12.58
C LEU A 619 17.49 5.88 11.30
N SER A 620 16.55 4.93 11.31
CA SER A 620 15.60 4.68 10.22
C SER A 620 14.74 5.91 10.05
N TRP A 621 13.99 6.30 11.08
CA TRP A 621 13.19 7.52 11.05
C TRP A 621 14.00 8.76 10.66
N MET A 622 15.27 8.79 11.07
CA MET A 622 16.22 9.84 10.72
C MET A 622 16.85 9.75 9.31
N ARG A 623 16.45 8.78 8.48
CA ARG A 623 17.10 8.48 7.17
C ARG A 623 18.61 8.26 7.22
N ARG A 624 19.16 8.00 8.41
CA ARG A 624 20.56 7.66 8.67
C ARG A 624 20.78 6.15 8.65
N MET A 625 19.77 5.36 8.30
CA MET A 625 19.82 3.90 8.41
C MET A 625 20.58 3.20 7.29
N SER A 626 20.56 3.67 6.03
CA SER A 626 21.03 2.83 4.90
C SER A 626 22.42 2.26 5.10
N MET A 627 23.47 3.09 5.09
CA MET A 627 24.85 2.62 5.30
C MET A 627 25.23 2.51 6.76
N TRP A 628 24.81 3.48 7.59
CA TRP A 628 25.14 3.53 9.01
C TRP A 628 24.47 2.42 9.80
N GLY A 629 23.20 2.16 9.50
CA GLY A 629 22.47 1.07 10.08
C GLY A 629 22.94 -0.28 9.58
N PHE A 630 23.26 -0.43 8.29
CA PHE A 630 23.94 -1.61 7.80
C PHE A 630 25.26 -1.90 8.56
N TRP A 631 26.12 -0.89 8.68
CA TRP A 631 27.37 -1.00 9.46
C TRP A 631 27.10 -1.33 10.93
N ARG A 632 26.08 -0.70 11.52
CA ARG A 632 25.67 -0.97 12.90
C ARG A 632 25.15 -2.40 13.06
N MET A 633 24.41 -2.93 12.09
CA MET A 633 23.96 -4.32 12.06
C MET A 633 25.17 -5.24 12.02
N GLN A 634 26.12 -5.03 11.12
CA GLN A 634 27.33 -5.87 11.04
C GLN A 634 28.17 -5.82 12.32
N THR A 635 28.38 -4.63 12.86
CA THR A 635 29.14 -4.42 14.10
C THR A 635 28.52 -5.17 15.28
N VAL A 636 27.20 -5.10 15.42
CA VAL A 636 26.44 -5.78 16.48
C VAL A 636 26.43 -7.30 16.28
N LEU A 637 26.43 -7.76 15.03
CA LEU A 637 26.46 -9.18 14.68
C LEU A 637 27.86 -9.80 14.81
N GLY A 638 28.88 -9.01 15.17
CA GLY A 638 30.23 -9.50 15.51
C GLY A 638 31.20 -9.62 14.33
N ASP A 639 30.83 -9.15 13.14
CA ASP A 639 31.74 -9.12 11.98
C ASP A 639 32.74 -7.97 12.13
N ARG A 640 33.95 -8.30 12.64
CA ARG A 640 35.03 -7.32 12.91
C ARG A 640 35.83 -6.91 11.67
N HIS A 641 35.44 -7.32 10.47
CA HIS A 641 36.28 -7.18 9.28
C HIS A 641 36.32 -5.77 8.65
N TRP A 642 35.61 -4.79 9.21
CA TRP A 642 35.72 -3.38 8.82
C TRP A 642 36.34 -2.56 9.96
N GLN A 643 37.59 -2.87 10.33
CA GLN A 643 38.44 -1.85 10.91
C GLN A 643 38.77 -0.85 9.81
N VAL A 644 38.21 0.35 9.95
CA VAL A 644 38.48 1.54 9.15
C VAL A 644 39.99 1.65 8.89
N TYR A 645 40.38 1.56 7.62
CA TYR A 645 41.64 2.08 7.12
C TYR A 645 41.38 3.36 6.35
#